data_AF-A0A939V5V9-F1
#
_entry.id   AF-A0A939V5V9-F1
#
_cell.length_a   1.000
_cell.length_b   1.000
_cell.length_c   1.000
_cell.angle_alpha   90.00
_cell.angle_beta   90.00
_cell.angle_gamma   90.00
#
_symmetry.space_group_name_H-M   'P 1'
#
loop_
_entity.id
_entity.type
_entity.pdbx_description
1 polymer ?
#
loop_
_entity_poly.entity_id
_entity_poly.type
_entity_poly.pdbx_seq_one_letter_code
_entity_poly.pdbx_strand_id
1 'polypeptide(L)'
;MCVLTSGAQVIAEQYRELLVQSRDIYQQAIGKVSEMIPITGDQLSSNASDFQEGKHIEHMVDGNATTFWHSDWHNQIQDTHYIQVDFNQPVGGNIGLYVLRRQTSANHVTLMGVLGSNDNTQWDELGTIALGNASSGQEYTSAPVSLGDKTYRSLRFTILANTSGNKFGHFAEFRPIHVNIYGPSYLIDLGPIATALHKQIMAGEVLNDDEITDDVLQELQEAYNTFCSELDGLRQGNIPSYIKQHTNLPSLYINTYDGSDITSKQVYQYAKMWRVRDGLIEIFDSLQIRGRGNSTWRLPKKPYRIKFKHKSKFLGNNHANARNWTLMANCCDKSLIRNAVASYIGKNLGQSFVPAAMFVDISLNSNYVGNYQVSDQIDIHKYRIDIVEQDTIPTDNSDISGGYFMEIGAPAAWESCSFRTDKSVPISVRSPDSDVIQDTQVDYIRQFMNNVETHIFSDDFKDPDKGYRSLFDSLSLATWFLTVEYSGNCDGFYSIYCYKQRADDHLYMGPIWDYDIAFNNCHRIGEVTNRLMLDAGYGGNNGKNWFVRMYDDPWFRNLVGRRWHQAVCKESLVEKTLAFVDSLTAEIDQSQQLNYQVWPINQRTHDELQLFSTYQEGIDYLKDFLVDHATYLSSVFPNPDNLEPPMPPPTNPMDIDEDYYYYIYNVGVDHPIDICDGTDLIGTWSRDNDRYLTQQWDIRPVTADYYRLVSRESKLAITDMAAYTDGQYTTGAQLQLMPVDDNDNRQLWRFVKAGDYWAIENKATSLAWNNSHGASTNGNAVISWANNADNATKLTRQWYVELADESVSAVMAMHSNEDIDYRITLDPHTRQIHFRLPDGQNLMFNAQCSMSLYNLSGHMLASGCINQPIDASVLPSGVYILRWTINGHSRSIKIKL
;
A
#
# COMPACT_ATOMS: atom_id res chain seq x y z
N MET A 1 -54.85 0.07 39.89
CA MET A 1 -55.14 1.32 39.17
C MET A 1 -54.43 2.43 39.95
N CYS A 2 -53.13 2.60 39.71
CA CYS A 2 -52.39 3.75 40.25
C CYS A 2 -52.70 4.93 39.34
N VAL A 3 -53.33 5.95 39.90
CA VAL A 3 -53.54 7.23 39.22
C VAL A 3 -52.18 7.92 39.21
N LEU A 4 -51.54 8.00 38.04
CA LEU A 4 -50.35 8.82 37.84
C LEU A 4 -50.67 10.25 38.30
N THR A 5 -49.76 10.87 39.05
CA THR A 5 -49.91 12.28 39.45
C THR A 5 -49.86 13.16 38.20
N SER A 6 -50.54 14.31 38.20
CA SER A 6 -50.69 15.15 37.00
C SER A 6 -49.35 15.58 36.37
N GLY A 7 -48.25 15.60 37.12
CA GLY A 7 -46.91 15.86 36.61
C GLY A 7 -46.30 14.70 35.82
N ALA A 8 -46.45 13.46 36.30
CA ALA A 8 -45.92 12.27 35.62
C ALA A 8 -46.62 12.01 34.28
N GLN A 9 -47.92 12.30 34.21
CA GLN A 9 -48.69 12.17 32.98
C GLN A 9 -48.23 13.18 31.90
N VAL A 10 -47.82 14.39 32.29
CA VAL A 10 -47.31 15.42 31.36
C VAL A 10 -45.94 15.05 30.81
N ILE A 11 -45.04 14.49 31.64
CA ILE A 11 -43.70 14.04 31.21
C ILE A 11 -43.83 12.88 30.20
N ALA A 12 -44.70 11.92 30.48
CA ALA A 12 -44.97 10.81 29.57
C ALA A 12 -45.49 11.31 28.21
N GLU A 13 -46.43 12.25 28.20
CA GLU A 13 -46.97 12.82 26.97
C GLU A 13 -45.90 13.56 26.14
N GLN A 14 -45.07 14.39 26.79
CA GLN A 14 -43.92 15.06 26.16
C GLN A 14 -42.91 14.06 25.56
N TYR A 15 -42.60 12.99 26.29
CA TYR A 15 -41.71 11.94 25.81
C TYR A 15 -42.26 11.25 24.56
N ARG A 16 -43.55 10.91 24.55
CA ARG A 16 -44.18 10.23 23.40
C ARG A 16 -44.19 11.13 22.16
N GLU A 17 -44.46 12.42 22.32
CA GLU A 17 -44.37 13.39 21.20
C GLU A 17 -42.94 13.47 20.65
N LEU A 18 -41.94 13.61 21.53
CA LEU A 18 -40.53 13.67 21.14
C LEU A 18 -40.04 12.37 20.49
N LEU A 19 -40.53 11.21 20.95
CA LEU A 19 -40.21 9.91 20.36
C LEU A 19 -40.71 9.81 18.91
N VAL A 20 -41.91 10.34 18.63
CA VAL A 20 -42.43 10.42 17.25
C VAL A 20 -41.56 11.35 16.40
N GLN A 21 -41.23 12.54 16.89
CA GLN A 21 -40.34 13.47 16.17
C GLN A 21 -38.96 12.86 15.90
N SER A 22 -38.43 12.12 16.87
CA SER A 22 -37.15 11.42 16.77
C SER A 22 -37.17 10.35 15.68
N ARG A 23 -38.25 9.57 15.59
CA ARG A 23 -38.44 8.62 14.48
C ARG A 23 -38.49 9.34 13.15
N ASP A 24 -39.29 10.39 13.04
CA ASP A 24 -39.48 11.11 11.78
C ASP A 24 -38.17 11.72 11.27
N ILE A 25 -37.40 12.38 12.14
CA ILE A 25 -36.12 12.98 11.73
C ILE A 25 -35.07 11.90 11.41
N TYR A 26 -35.05 10.79 12.15
CA TYR A 26 -34.18 9.66 11.86
C TYR A 26 -34.49 9.07 10.48
N GLN A 27 -35.77 8.86 10.18
CA GLN A 27 -36.25 8.39 8.88
C GLN A 27 -35.88 9.37 7.74
N GLN A 28 -35.96 10.69 7.97
CA GLN A 28 -35.48 11.68 6.99
C GLN A 28 -33.98 11.55 6.72
N ALA A 29 -33.16 11.24 7.74
CA ALA A 29 -31.72 11.04 7.58
C ALA A 29 -31.37 9.75 6.84
N ILE A 30 -32.26 8.75 6.78
CA ILE A 30 -32.09 7.57 5.91
C ILE A 30 -32.08 8.01 4.43
N GLY A 31 -32.71 9.14 4.10
CA GLY A 31 -32.80 9.68 2.75
C GLY A 31 -33.92 9.04 1.93
N LYS A 32 -34.40 7.85 2.32
CA LYS A 32 -35.60 7.21 1.77
C LYS A 32 -36.34 6.39 2.82
N VAL A 33 -37.67 6.36 2.72
CA VAL A 33 -38.56 5.55 3.58
C VAL A 33 -39.45 4.70 2.69
N SER A 34 -39.59 3.43 3.05
CA SER A 34 -40.45 2.50 2.34
C SER A 34 -41.67 2.14 3.19
N GLU A 35 -42.86 2.28 2.64
CA GLU A 35 -44.12 1.93 3.29
C GLU A 35 -44.86 0.87 2.48
N MET A 36 -45.32 -0.20 3.13
CA MET A 36 -46.06 -1.25 2.41
C MET A 36 -47.42 -0.73 1.94
N ILE A 37 -47.74 -1.02 0.68
CA ILE A 37 -49.09 -0.79 0.17
C ILE A 37 -49.94 -2.00 0.57
N PRO A 38 -50.95 -1.85 1.43
CA PRO A 38 -51.77 -2.97 1.85
C PRO A 38 -52.56 -3.51 0.66
N ILE A 39 -52.34 -4.78 0.33
CA ILE A 39 -53.04 -5.53 -0.72
C ILE A 39 -53.46 -6.91 -0.21
N THR A 40 -54.51 -7.47 -0.79
CA THR A 40 -55.01 -8.83 -0.50
C THR A 40 -54.90 -9.73 -1.72
N GLY A 41 -55.02 -11.05 -1.55
CA GLY A 41 -54.93 -12.03 -2.64
C GLY A 41 -55.90 -11.75 -3.80
N ASP A 42 -57.11 -11.27 -3.52
CA ASP A 42 -58.11 -10.92 -4.53
C ASP A 42 -57.70 -9.74 -5.44
N GLN A 43 -56.69 -8.96 -5.05
CA GLN A 43 -56.12 -7.87 -5.85
C GLN A 43 -54.98 -8.34 -6.75
N LEU A 44 -54.58 -9.61 -6.66
CA LEU A 44 -53.50 -10.20 -7.44
C LEU A 44 -54.05 -11.05 -8.58
N SER A 45 -53.46 -10.89 -9.76
CA SER A 45 -53.69 -11.80 -10.88
C SER A 45 -52.40 -12.04 -11.67
N SER A 46 -52.36 -13.12 -12.45
CA SER A 46 -51.26 -13.39 -13.38
C SER A 46 -51.80 -14.06 -14.64
N ASN A 47 -51.22 -13.74 -15.79
CA ASN A 47 -51.50 -14.46 -17.05
C ASN A 47 -50.85 -15.85 -17.11
N ALA A 48 -49.96 -16.15 -16.17
CA ALA A 48 -49.09 -17.30 -16.25
C ALA A 48 -48.94 -18.00 -14.91
N SER A 49 -50.01 -18.14 -14.12
CA SER A 49 -49.98 -19.02 -12.95
C SER A 49 -49.74 -20.47 -13.36
N ASP A 50 -48.72 -21.11 -12.79
CA ASP A 50 -48.42 -22.52 -13.07
C ASP A 50 -49.58 -23.45 -12.65
N PHE A 51 -49.92 -24.43 -13.48
CA PHE A 51 -51.05 -25.32 -13.23
C PHE A 51 -50.86 -26.27 -12.04
N GLN A 52 -49.63 -26.47 -11.55
CA GLN A 52 -49.32 -27.26 -10.35
C GLN A 52 -48.97 -26.36 -9.17
N GLU A 53 -48.00 -25.46 -9.37
CA GLU A 53 -47.34 -24.67 -8.32
C GLU A 53 -47.84 -23.21 -8.22
N GLY A 54 -48.68 -22.76 -9.16
CA GLY A 54 -49.20 -21.39 -9.22
C GLY A 54 -50.68 -21.25 -8.87
N LYS A 55 -51.31 -22.31 -8.33
CA LYS A 55 -52.76 -22.35 -8.03
C LYS A 55 -53.21 -21.35 -6.98
N HIS A 56 -52.31 -20.94 -6.11
CA HIS A 56 -52.59 -20.11 -4.94
C HIS A 56 -51.79 -18.81 -5.05
N ILE A 57 -52.33 -17.84 -5.78
CA ILE A 57 -51.68 -16.53 -5.96
C ILE A 57 -51.72 -15.70 -4.67
N GLU A 58 -52.69 -15.99 -3.80
CA GLU A 58 -52.85 -15.39 -2.47
C GLU A 58 -51.69 -15.69 -1.52
N HIS A 59 -50.92 -16.75 -1.76
CA HIS A 59 -49.72 -17.07 -0.96
C HIS A 59 -48.68 -15.95 -1.02
N MET A 60 -48.68 -15.12 -2.07
CA MET A 60 -47.73 -14.02 -2.16
C MET A 60 -47.94 -12.90 -1.13
N VAL A 61 -49.03 -12.93 -0.36
CA VAL A 61 -49.39 -11.87 0.60
C VAL A 61 -49.93 -12.42 1.92
N ASP A 62 -49.75 -13.71 2.20
CA ASP A 62 -50.35 -14.38 3.37
C ASP A 62 -49.51 -14.23 4.66
N GLY A 63 -48.29 -13.68 4.56
CA GLY A 63 -47.35 -13.53 5.67
C GLY A 63 -46.63 -14.82 6.03
N ASN A 64 -46.72 -15.86 5.21
CA ASN A 64 -46.18 -17.18 5.50
C ASN A 64 -45.03 -17.53 4.55
N ALA A 65 -43.81 -17.44 5.08
CA ALA A 65 -42.58 -17.77 4.36
C ALA A 65 -42.48 -19.21 3.80
N THR A 66 -43.38 -20.10 4.19
CA THR A 66 -43.39 -21.51 3.76
C THR A 66 -44.32 -21.81 2.58
N THR A 67 -45.22 -20.89 2.25
CA THR A 67 -46.08 -20.94 1.06
C THR A 67 -45.44 -20.15 -0.07
N PHE A 68 -45.89 -20.38 -1.31
CA PHE A 68 -45.38 -19.67 -2.49
C PHE A 68 -46.36 -19.72 -3.65
N TRP A 69 -46.12 -18.82 -4.61
CA TRP A 69 -46.68 -18.85 -5.95
C TRP A 69 -45.55 -18.98 -6.99
N HIS A 70 -45.81 -19.73 -8.07
CA HIS A 70 -44.87 -19.90 -9.18
C HIS A 70 -45.56 -19.57 -10.52
N SER A 71 -44.90 -18.79 -11.37
CA SER A 71 -45.34 -18.59 -12.76
C SER A 71 -45.04 -19.84 -13.59
N ASP A 72 -45.79 -20.14 -14.64
CA ASP A 72 -45.61 -21.31 -15.48
C ASP A 72 -44.14 -21.54 -15.87
N TRP A 73 -43.61 -22.70 -15.49
CA TRP A 73 -42.27 -23.14 -15.89
C TRP A 73 -42.34 -24.42 -16.73
N HIS A 74 -43.55 -24.94 -16.93
CA HIS A 74 -43.86 -26.06 -17.82
C HIS A 74 -44.06 -25.59 -19.26
N ASN A 75 -43.89 -24.30 -19.55
CA ASN A 75 -43.89 -23.71 -20.88
C ASN A 75 -45.24 -23.87 -21.62
N GLN A 76 -46.35 -23.85 -20.86
CA GLN A 76 -47.72 -23.79 -21.38
C GLN A 76 -48.11 -22.38 -21.85
N ILE A 77 -47.57 -21.34 -21.21
CA ILE A 77 -47.75 -19.94 -21.58
C ILE A 77 -46.48 -19.44 -22.27
N GLN A 78 -46.65 -18.90 -23.47
CA GLN A 78 -45.55 -18.38 -24.29
C GLN A 78 -45.42 -16.85 -24.21
N ASP A 79 -46.46 -16.18 -23.75
CA ASP A 79 -46.45 -14.73 -23.53
C ASP A 79 -45.55 -14.37 -22.36
N THR A 80 -45.11 -13.11 -22.30
CA THR A 80 -44.32 -12.64 -21.16
C THR A 80 -45.14 -12.73 -19.87
N HIS A 81 -44.61 -13.41 -18.85
CA HIS A 81 -45.30 -13.61 -17.57
C HIS A 81 -45.35 -12.30 -16.79
N TYR A 82 -46.48 -12.00 -16.17
CA TYR A 82 -46.61 -10.86 -15.28
C TYR A 82 -47.44 -11.19 -14.04
N ILE A 83 -47.18 -10.43 -12.99
CA ILE A 83 -48.06 -10.30 -11.82
C ILE A 83 -48.74 -8.95 -11.94
N GLN A 84 -50.06 -8.92 -11.91
CA GLN A 84 -50.86 -7.70 -11.89
C GLN A 84 -51.40 -7.46 -10.48
N VAL A 85 -51.36 -6.20 -10.07
CA VAL A 85 -51.94 -5.72 -8.81
C VAL A 85 -52.99 -4.68 -9.15
N ASP A 86 -54.25 -4.94 -8.76
CA ASP A 86 -55.37 -4.01 -8.90
C ASP A 86 -55.64 -3.31 -7.57
N PHE A 87 -55.39 -2.00 -7.50
CA PHE A 87 -55.46 -1.24 -6.27
C PHE A 87 -56.86 -0.68 -5.98
N ASN A 88 -57.30 -0.81 -4.73
CA ASN A 88 -58.54 -0.22 -4.22
C ASN A 88 -58.55 1.32 -4.31
N GLN A 89 -57.38 1.96 -4.32
CA GLN A 89 -57.20 3.38 -4.61
C GLN A 89 -56.03 3.55 -5.59
N PRO A 90 -56.08 4.52 -6.53
CA PRO A 90 -54.97 4.77 -7.43
C PRO A 90 -53.68 5.07 -6.65
N VAL A 91 -52.56 4.48 -7.06
CA VAL A 91 -51.24 4.70 -6.45
C VAL A 91 -50.40 5.66 -7.31
N GLY A 92 -49.61 6.52 -6.66
CA GLY A 92 -48.77 7.55 -7.27
C GLY A 92 -47.36 7.61 -6.67
N GLY A 93 -46.51 8.50 -7.19
CA GLY A 93 -45.16 8.71 -6.68
C GLY A 93 -44.17 7.61 -7.06
N ASN A 94 -43.32 7.18 -6.14
CA ASN A 94 -42.30 6.17 -6.41
C ASN A 94 -42.72 4.82 -5.83
N ILE A 95 -42.68 3.76 -6.64
CA ILE A 95 -43.11 2.40 -6.28
C ILE A 95 -41.94 1.43 -6.36
N GLY A 96 -41.66 0.74 -5.25
CA GLY A 96 -40.74 -0.39 -5.21
C GLY A 96 -41.47 -1.72 -5.01
N LEU A 97 -40.69 -2.79 -4.85
CA LEU A 97 -41.15 -4.11 -4.47
C LEU A 97 -40.41 -4.60 -3.23
N TYR A 98 -41.16 -5.05 -2.23
CA TYR A 98 -40.68 -5.98 -1.22
C TYR A 98 -41.00 -7.40 -1.68
N VAL A 99 -40.02 -8.31 -1.57
CA VAL A 99 -40.19 -9.72 -1.89
C VAL A 99 -39.53 -10.60 -0.83
N LEU A 100 -40.16 -11.72 -0.53
CA LEU A 100 -39.53 -12.83 0.19
C LEU A 100 -39.30 -13.97 -0.79
N ARG A 101 -38.05 -14.43 -0.86
CA ARG A 101 -37.65 -15.55 -1.71
C ARG A 101 -38.16 -16.86 -1.10
N ARG A 102 -38.62 -17.79 -1.94
CA ARG A 102 -38.81 -19.19 -1.54
C ARG A 102 -37.47 -19.77 -1.04
N GLN A 103 -37.53 -20.74 -0.13
CA GLN A 103 -36.35 -21.48 0.34
C GLN A 103 -35.83 -22.50 -0.70
N THR A 104 -35.33 -22.01 -1.84
CA THR A 104 -34.66 -22.77 -2.89
C THR A 104 -33.52 -21.93 -3.45
N SER A 105 -32.50 -22.53 -4.07
CA SER A 105 -31.37 -21.79 -4.65
C SER A 105 -31.56 -21.43 -6.13
N ALA A 106 -32.70 -21.77 -6.74
CA ALA A 106 -32.90 -21.69 -8.18
C ALA A 106 -34.07 -20.78 -8.58
N ASN A 107 -33.97 -20.21 -9.79
CA ASN A 107 -35.05 -19.50 -10.52
C ASN A 107 -35.64 -18.28 -9.78
N HIS A 108 -34.84 -17.59 -8.97
CA HIS A 108 -35.26 -16.36 -8.32
C HIS A 108 -35.36 -15.22 -9.35
N VAL A 109 -36.51 -14.53 -9.42
CA VAL A 109 -36.70 -13.38 -10.33
C VAL A 109 -35.70 -12.28 -10.01
N THR A 110 -34.93 -11.83 -11.00
CA THR A 110 -33.88 -10.82 -10.84
C THR A 110 -34.20 -9.49 -11.48
N LEU A 111 -35.10 -9.47 -12.46
CA LEU A 111 -35.49 -8.26 -13.17
C LEU A 111 -36.97 -8.32 -13.54
N MET A 112 -37.68 -7.23 -13.27
CA MET A 112 -39.08 -7.06 -13.65
C MET A 112 -39.29 -5.75 -14.41
N GLY A 113 -40.17 -5.75 -15.41
CA GLY A 113 -40.69 -4.54 -16.05
C GLY A 113 -41.94 -4.05 -15.32
N VAL A 114 -42.17 -2.75 -15.27
CA VAL A 114 -43.34 -2.15 -14.61
C VAL A 114 -44.19 -1.40 -15.61
N LEU A 115 -45.46 -1.74 -15.67
CA LEU A 115 -46.47 -1.06 -16.50
C LEU A 115 -47.60 -0.53 -15.61
N GLY A 116 -48.18 0.62 -15.98
CA GLY A 116 -49.30 1.22 -15.27
C GLY A 116 -50.54 1.40 -16.14
N SER A 117 -51.72 1.14 -15.59
CA SER A 117 -53.00 1.39 -16.26
C SER A 117 -54.07 1.93 -15.30
N ASN A 118 -55.04 2.66 -15.85
CA ASN A 118 -56.26 3.07 -15.16
C ASN A 118 -57.53 2.39 -15.69
N ASP A 119 -57.45 1.69 -16.82
CA ASP A 119 -58.59 1.06 -17.50
C ASP A 119 -58.34 -0.40 -17.89
N ASN A 120 -57.16 -0.95 -17.56
CA ASN A 120 -56.68 -2.29 -17.90
C ASN A 120 -56.56 -2.57 -19.42
N THR A 121 -56.73 -1.56 -20.28
CA THR A 121 -56.61 -1.67 -21.74
C THR A 121 -55.42 -0.90 -22.31
N GLN A 122 -55.15 0.31 -21.80
CA GLN A 122 -53.99 1.13 -22.14
C GLN A 122 -52.94 1.03 -21.03
N TRP A 123 -51.70 0.72 -21.39
CA TRP A 123 -50.61 0.48 -20.44
C TRP A 123 -49.45 1.41 -20.74
N ASP A 124 -49.08 2.23 -19.75
CA ASP A 124 -47.89 3.08 -19.79
C ASP A 124 -46.68 2.26 -19.32
N GLU A 125 -45.56 2.33 -20.04
CA GLU A 125 -44.27 1.76 -19.57
C GLU A 125 -43.62 2.68 -18.54
N LEU A 126 -43.36 2.17 -17.34
CA LEU A 126 -42.87 2.97 -16.21
C LEU A 126 -41.39 2.74 -15.90
N GLY A 127 -40.83 1.62 -16.35
CA GLY A 127 -39.42 1.27 -16.20
C GLY A 127 -39.22 -0.17 -15.75
N THR A 128 -38.10 -0.42 -15.05
CA THR A 128 -37.75 -1.76 -14.55
C THR A 128 -37.37 -1.72 -13.08
N ILE A 129 -37.63 -2.82 -12.40
CA ILE A 129 -37.24 -3.08 -11.01
C ILE A 129 -36.23 -4.24 -11.00
N ALA A 130 -35.02 -3.95 -10.53
CA ALA A 130 -34.01 -4.96 -10.27
C ALA A 130 -34.19 -5.56 -8.87
N LEU A 131 -34.40 -6.87 -8.83
CA LEU A 131 -34.42 -7.67 -7.60
C LEU A 131 -33.07 -8.38 -7.53
N GLY A 132 -32.12 -7.84 -6.75
CA GLY A 132 -30.75 -8.32 -6.70
C GLY A 132 -30.61 -9.85 -6.50
N ASN A 133 -29.42 -10.38 -6.81
CA ASN A 133 -29.13 -11.80 -6.63
C ASN A 133 -29.08 -12.11 -5.12
N ALA A 134 -30.21 -12.59 -4.59
CA ALA A 134 -30.42 -12.84 -3.16
C ALA A 134 -30.46 -14.36 -2.91
N SER A 135 -30.04 -14.76 -1.71
CA SER A 135 -29.97 -16.16 -1.29
C SER A 135 -31.36 -16.77 -1.03
N SER A 136 -31.42 -18.10 -0.97
CA SER A 136 -32.60 -18.88 -0.59
C SER A 136 -33.23 -18.34 0.71
N GLY A 137 -34.54 -18.06 0.70
CA GLY A 137 -35.28 -17.59 1.88
C GLY A 137 -35.03 -16.12 2.28
N GLN A 138 -34.28 -15.36 1.50
CA GLN A 138 -33.92 -13.98 1.83
C GLN A 138 -35.05 -12.98 1.50
N GLU A 139 -35.20 -11.96 2.34
CA GLU A 139 -36.01 -10.77 2.06
C GLU A 139 -35.24 -9.77 1.18
N TYR A 140 -35.95 -9.09 0.29
CA TYR A 140 -35.35 -8.07 -0.56
C TYR A 140 -36.32 -6.91 -0.85
N THR A 141 -35.82 -5.68 -0.75
CA THR A 141 -36.55 -4.46 -1.09
C THR A 141 -35.85 -3.75 -2.25
N SER A 142 -36.59 -3.48 -3.33
CA SER A 142 -36.03 -2.90 -4.55
C SER A 142 -35.81 -1.39 -4.50
N ALA A 143 -34.98 -0.89 -5.41
CA ALA A 143 -35.08 0.52 -5.82
C ALA A 143 -36.45 0.79 -6.47
N PRO A 144 -37.01 2.00 -6.32
CA PRO A 144 -38.32 2.29 -6.90
C PRO A 144 -38.26 2.67 -8.37
N VAL A 145 -39.39 2.48 -9.05
CA VAL A 145 -39.73 3.14 -10.31
C VAL A 145 -40.57 4.38 -10.02
N SER A 146 -40.33 5.48 -10.73
CA SER A 146 -41.15 6.69 -10.58
C SER A 146 -42.37 6.63 -11.50
N LEU A 147 -43.55 6.90 -10.95
CA LEU A 147 -44.80 7.06 -11.71
C LEU A 147 -44.97 8.49 -12.27
N GLY A 148 -44.01 9.38 -11.97
CA GLY A 148 -44.12 10.82 -12.26
C GLY A 148 -45.31 11.45 -11.55
N ASP A 149 -45.99 12.37 -12.22
CA ASP A 149 -47.19 13.07 -11.70
C ASP A 149 -48.49 12.26 -11.90
N LYS A 150 -48.41 11.04 -12.46
CA LYS A 150 -49.57 10.19 -12.73
C LYS A 150 -49.90 9.29 -11.54
N THR A 151 -51.15 8.83 -11.52
CA THR A 151 -51.60 7.76 -10.62
C THR A 151 -52.22 6.62 -11.42
N TYR A 152 -52.12 5.40 -10.91
CA TYR A 152 -52.58 4.19 -11.59
C TYR A 152 -53.43 3.30 -10.69
N ARG A 153 -54.55 2.80 -11.22
CA ARG A 153 -55.40 1.80 -10.58
C ARG A 153 -54.83 0.39 -10.65
N SER A 154 -53.99 0.10 -11.64
CA SER A 154 -53.44 -1.23 -11.87
C SER A 154 -51.97 -1.12 -12.24
N LEU A 155 -51.12 -1.96 -11.64
CA LEU A 155 -49.72 -2.11 -12.03
C LEU A 155 -49.46 -3.55 -12.48
N ARG A 156 -48.70 -3.72 -13.55
CA ARG A 156 -48.17 -5.02 -14.00
C ARG A 156 -46.66 -5.07 -13.79
N PHE A 157 -46.23 -6.16 -13.18
CA PHE A 157 -44.84 -6.49 -12.94
C PHE A 157 -44.47 -7.70 -13.80
N THR A 158 -43.86 -7.41 -14.94
CA THR A 158 -43.50 -8.39 -15.97
C THR A 158 -42.17 -9.05 -15.63
N ILE A 159 -42.09 -10.38 -15.62
CA ILE A 159 -40.85 -11.12 -15.31
C ILE A 159 -39.92 -11.08 -16.54
N LEU A 160 -38.79 -10.37 -16.42
CA LEU A 160 -37.84 -10.19 -17.51
C LEU A 160 -36.61 -11.10 -17.41
N ALA A 161 -36.20 -11.45 -16.20
CA ALA A 161 -35.12 -12.40 -15.95
C ALA A 161 -35.23 -13.02 -14.56
N ASN A 162 -34.69 -14.23 -14.42
CA ASN A 162 -34.38 -14.87 -13.16
C ASN A 162 -32.86 -15.14 -13.04
N THR A 163 -32.41 -15.77 -11.96
CA THR A 163 -30.99 -16.09 -11.72
C THR A 163 -30.34 -16.92 -12.83
N SER A 164 -31.13 -17.64 -13.62
CA SER A 164 -30.69 -18.45 -14.75
C SER A 164 -30.94 -17.78 -16.11
N GLY A 165 -31.38 -16.51 -16.12
CA GLY A 165 -31.72 -15.75 -17.33
C GLY A 165 -33.10 -16.08 -17.95
N ASN A 166 -33.90 -16.92 -17.31
CA ASN A 166 -35.23 -17.29 -17.82
C ASN A 166 -36.31 -16.26 -17.43
N LYS A 167 -37.45 -16.28 -18.12
CA LYS A 167 -38.57 -15.32 -17.96
C LYS A 167 -39.75 -15.84 -17.14
N PHE A 168 -39.44 -16.69 -16.15
CA PHE A 168 -40.40 -17.24 -15.18
C PHE A 168 -39.78 -17.23 -13.78
N GLY A 169 -40.58 -17.34 -12.73
CA GLY A 169 -40.07 -17.47 -11.37
C GLY A 169 -41.15 -17.61 -10.32
N HIS A 170 -40.75 -17.44 -9.07
CA HIS A 170 -41.59 -17.64 -7.89
C HIS A 170 -41.33 -16.60 -6.82
N PHE A 171 -42.33 -16.45 -5.93
CA PHE A 171 -42.29 -15.60 -4.75
C PHE A 171 -42.94 -16.32 -3.58
N ALA A 172 -42.32 -16.23 -2.40
CA ALA A 172 -42.99 -16.56 -1.14
C ALA A 172 -43.83 -15.33 -0.70
N GLU A 173 -43.27 -14.13 -0.79
CA GLU A 173 -44.02 -12.87 -0.65
C GLU A 173 -43.72 -11.92 -1.80
N PHE A 174 -44.71 -11.15 -2.22
CA PHE A 174 -44.64 -10.09 -3.23
C PHE A 174 -45.54 -8.92 -2.81
N ARG A 175 -44.93 -7.77 -2.50
CA ARG A 175 -45.68 -6.59 -2.02
C ARG A 175 -45.16 -5.30 -2.66
N PRO A 176 -46.01 -4.54 -3.39
CA PRO A 176 -45.70 -3.17 -3.76
C PRO A 176 -45.51 -2.29 -2.53
N ILE A 177 -44.57 -1.35 -2.60
CA ILE A 177 -44.29 -0.39 -1.52
C ILE A 177 -44.21 1.03 -2.08
N HIS A 178 -44.67 2.01 -1.32
CA HIS A 178 -44.35 3.42 -1.56
C HIS A 178 -42.92 3.69 -1.11
N VAL A 179 -42.14 4.41 -1.92
CA VAL A 179 -40.79 4.84 -1.56
C VAL A 179 -40.71 6.36 -1.53
N ASN A 180 -40.81 6.94 -0.34
CA ASN A 180 -40.63 8.37 -0.15
C ASN A 180 -39.13 8.69 -0.21
N ILE A 181 -38.72 9.57 -1.11
CA ILE A 181 -37.32 9.98 -1.29
C ILE A 181 -37.16 11.38 -0.71
N TYR A 182 -36.42 11.50 0.40
CA TYR A 182 -36.18 12.75 1.12
C TYR A 182 -34.84 13.40 0.73
N GLY A 183 -33.94 12.66 0.09
CA GLY A 183 -32.62 13.15 -0.30
C GLY A 183 -31.54 12.06 -0.19
N PRO A 184 -30.25 12.44 -0.15
CA PRO A 184 -29.19 11.48 0.15
C PRO A 184 -29.34 10.96 1.59
N SER A 185 -28.87 9.74 1.82
CA SER A 185 -28.74 9.22 3.18
C SER A 185 -27.59 9.93 3.91
N TYR A 186 -27.85 10.38 5.13
CA TYR A 186 -26.88 11.00 6.02
C TYR A 186 -26.48 10.08 7.18
N LEU A 187 -27.04 8.87 7.29
CA LEU A 187 -26.79 7.99 8.44
C LEU A 187 -25.30 7.65 8.60
N ILE A 188 -24.62 7.35 7.49
CA ILE A 188 -23.19 7.04 7.53
C ILE A 188 -22.35 8.22 8.01
N ASP A 189 -22.72 9.44 7.60
CA ASP A 189 -22.07 10.67 8.03
C ASP A 189 -22.33 10.94 9.51
N LEU A 190 -23.57 10.76 9.97
CA LEU A 190 -23.96 10.97 11.36
C LEU A 190 -23.34 9.95 12.33
N GLY A 191 -23.03 8.73 11.88
CA GLY A 191 -22.27 7.71 12.63
C GLY A 191 -22.74 7.52 14.07
N PRO A 192 -21.96 7.91 15.10
CA PRO A 192 -22.33 7.74 16.51
C PRO A 192 -23.57 8.54 16.90
N ILE A 193 -23.80 9.70 16.27
CA ILE A 193 -24.96 10.55 16.56
C ILE A 193 -26.24 9.84 16.13
N ALA A 194 -26.22 9.19 14.95
CA ALA A 194 -27.32 8.36 14.50
C ALA A 194 -27.52 7.13 15.40
N THR A 195 -26.42 6.47 15.79
CA THR A 195 -26.46 5.32 16.70
C THR A 195 -27.09 5.68 18.06
N ALA A 196 -26.74 6.85 18.61
CA ALA A 196 -27.25 7.34 19.88
C ALA A 196 -28.76 7.62 19.82
N LEU A 197 -29.23 8.34 18.81
CA LEU A 197 -30.67 8.60 18.64
C LEU A 197 -31.44 7.30 18.40
N HIS A 198 -30.93 6.41 17.55
CA HIS A 198 -31.58 5.13 17.28
C HIS A 198 -31.74 4.28 18.55
N LYS A 199 -30.71 4.23 19.41
CA LYS A 199 -30.77 3.53 20.69
C LYS A 199 -31.91 4.08 21.57
N GLN A 200 -32.06 5.39 21.65
CA GLN A 200 -33.12 6.02 22.43
C GLN A 200 -34.51 5.75 21.84
N ILE A 201 -34.65 5.74 20.50
CA ILE A 201 -35.89 5.35 19.82
C ILE A 201 -36.29 3.93 20.18
N MET A 202 -35.36 2.97 20.09
CA MET A 202 -35.62 1.56 20.40
C MET A 202 -35.96 1.34 21.88
N ALA A 203 -35.30 2.06 22.80
CA ALA A 203 -35.63 1.98 24.22
C ALA A 203 -37.04 2.54 24.51
N GLY A 204 -37.41 3.66 23.87
CA GLY A 204 -38.72 4.28 24.02
C GLY A 204 -39.88 3.46 23.49
N GLU A 205 -39.63 2.52 22.57
CA GLU A 205 -40.64 1.60 22.01
C GLU A 205 -41.20 0.61 23.02
N VAL A 206 -40.41 0.22 24.01
CA VAL A 206 -40.76 -0.79 25.00
C VAL A 206 -41.02 -0.22 26.39
N LEU A 207 -40.75 1.07 26.59
CA LEU A 207 -41.01 1.75 27.86
C LEU A 207 -42.51 1.93 28.11
N ASN A 208 -42.97 1.65 29.33
CA ASN A 208 -44.31 2.00 29.78
C ASN A 208 -44.35 3.43 30.33
N ASP A 209 -45.52 4.07 30.34
CA ASP A 209 -45.66 5.48 30.75
C ASP A 209 -45.26 5.74 32.21
N ASP A 210 -45.37 4.74 33.10
CA ASP A 210 -44.94 4.82 34.49
C ASP A 210 -43.43 4.67 34.69
N GLU A 211 -42.69 4.24 33.66
CA GLU A 211 -41.23 4.15 33.63
C GLU A 211 -40.57 5.42 33.05
N ILE A 212 -41.37 6.31 32.45
CA ILE A 212 -40.88 7.56 31.87
C ILE A 212 -40.64 8.56 33.00
N THR A 213 -39.36 8.92 33.18
CA THR A 213 -38.89 9.91 34.15
C THR A 213 -38.31 11.14 33.44
N ASP A 214 -38.11 12.23 34.17
CA ASP A 214 -37.44 13.43 33.63
C ASP A 214 -36.05 13.09 33.05
N ASP A 215 -35.30 12.19 33.68
CA ASP A 215 -33.98 11.75 33.20
C ASP A 215 -34.08 11.07 31.83
N VAL A 216 -35.05 10.15 31.66
CA VAL A 216 -35.28 9.44 30.39
C VAL A 216 -35.74 10.41 29.29
N LEU A 217 -36.57 11.40 29.63
CA LEU A 217 -36.95 12.47 28.71
C LEU A 217 -35.75 13.31 28.30
N GLN A 218 -34.89 13.68 29.25
CA GLN A 218 -33.70 14.48 28.98
C GLN A 218 -32.71 13.73 28.07
N GLU A 219 -32.49 12.43 28.28
CA GLU A 219 -31.63 11.61 27.41
C GLU A 219 -32.10 11.58 25.95
N LEU A 220 -33.40 11.38 25.72
CA LEU A 220 -33.98 11.42 24.37
C LEU A 220 -33.87 12.83 23.77
N GLN A 221 -34.12 13.87 24.57
CA GLN A 221 -34.07 15.27 24.13
C GLN A 221 -32.66 15.69 23.73
N GLU A 222 -31.63 15.29 24.48
CA GLU A 222 -30.23 15.53 24.15
C GLU A 222 -29.85 14.82 22.84
N ALA A 223 -30.16 13.53 22.71
CA ALA A 223 -29.90 12.76 21.49
C ALA A 223 -30.60 13.36 20.26
N TYR A 224 -31.87 13.75 20.40
CA TYR A 224 -32.66 14.39 19.34
C TYR A 224 -32.05 15.72 18.91
N ASN A 225 -31.74 16.61 19.88
CA ASN A 225 -31.20 17.93 19.58
C ASN A 225 -29.83 17.86 18.90
N THR A 226 -28.94 16.98 19.38
CA THR A 226 -27.64 16.74 18.73
C THR A 226 -27.81 16.22 17.31
N PHE A 227 -28.71 15.25 17.11
CA PHE A 227 -29.00 14.70 15.78
C PHE A 227 -29.52 15.76 14.81
N CYS A 228 -30.51 16.55 15.22
CA CYS A 228 -31.05 17.64 14.39
C CYS A 228 -29.96 18.64 14.00
N SER A 229 -29.17 19.12 14.98
CA SER A 229 -28.10 20.09 14.73
C SER A 229 -27.06 19.56 13.74
N GLU A 230 -26.64 18.31 13.88
CA GLU A 230 -25.63 17.69 13.02
C GLU A 230 -26.18 17.38 11.63
N LEU A 231 -27.42 16.91 11.53
CA LEU A 231 -28.10 16.69 10.25
C LEU A 231 -28.25 18.00 9.46
N ASP A 232 -28.63 19.08 10.13
CA ASP A 232 -28.74 20.40 9.50
C ASP A 232 -27.36 20.95 9.08
N GLY A 233 -26.32 20.70 9.88
CA GLY A 233 -24.93 20.99 9.50
C GLY A 233 -24.50 20.22 8.24
N LEU A 234 -24.77 18.92 8.19
CA LEU A 234 -24.48 18.08 7.02
C LEU A 234 -25.23 18.55 5.76
N ARG A 235 -26.50 18.95 5.90
CA ARG A 235 -27.29 19.53 4.80
C ARG A 235 -26.70 20.85 4.28
N GLN A 236 -25.92 21.55 5.11
CA GLN A 236 -25.18 22.76 4.73
C GLN A 236 -23.74 22.46 4.22
N GLY A 237 -23.35 21.19 4.17
CA GLY A 237 -22.02 20.76 3.72
C GLY A 237 -20.94 20.77 4.80
N ASN A 238 -21.32 20.93 6.08
CA ASN A 238 -20.38 20.79 7.20
C ASN A 238 -20.00 19.32 7.42
N ILE A 239 -18.87 19.09 8.09
CA ILE A 239 -18.41 17.75 8.48
C ILE A 239 -18.90 17.48 9.91
N PRO A 240 -19.29 16.23 10.25
CA PRO A 240 -19.79 15.92 11.59
C PRO A 240 -18.81 16.31 12.70
N SER A 241 -19.32 16.84 13.81
CA SER A 241 -18.48 17.38 14.88
C SER A 241 -17.66 16.34 15.64
N TYR A 242 -17.97 15.04 15.49
CA TYR A 242 -17.21 13.94 16.09
C TYR A 242 -15.98 13.54 15.27
N ILE A 243 -15.87 13.98 14.01
CA ILE A 243 -14.72 13.73 13.13
C ILE A 243 -13.61 14.71 13.51
N LYS A 244 -12.74 14.28 14.42
CA LYS A 244 -11.63 15.08 14.99
C LYS A 244 -10.37 14.23 15.06
N GLN A 245 -9.22 14.86 15.19
CA GLN A 245 -7.98 14.12 15.41
C GLN A 245 -7.94 13.62 16.86
N HIS A 246 -7.70 12.32 17.07
CA HIS A 246 -7.63 11.70 18.40
C HIS A 246 -6.34 12.07 19.14
N THR A 247 -5.21 12.07 18.43
CA THR A 247 -3.87 12.32 18.97
C THR A 247 -3.05 13.16 18.00
N ASN A 248 -1.73 13.21 18.15
CA ASN A 248 -0.82 13.75 17.13
C ASN A 248 -0.73 12.90 15.84
N LEU A 249 -1.28 11.67 15.83
CA LEU A 249 -1.35 10.83 14.63
C LEU A 249 -2.56 11.16 13.75
N PRO A 250 -2.51 10.86 12.43
CA PRO A 250 -3.69 10.89 11.59
C PRO A 250 -4.79 9.96 12.13
N SER A 251 -6.03 10.43 12.14
CA SER A 251 -7.19 9.65 12.57
C SER A 251 -8.01 9.19 11.36
N LEU A 252 -8.34 7.91 11.31
CA LEU A 252 -9.19 7.30 10.30
C LEU A 252 -10.54 6.91 10.91
N TYR A 253 -11.61 7.58 10.48
CA TYR A 253 -12.97 7.18 10.77
C TYR A 253 -13.47 6.36 9.60
N ILE A 254 -13.78 5.08 9.81
CA ILE A 254 -14.26 4.17 8.77
C ILE A 254 -15.64 3.69 9.18
N ASN A 255 -16.66 4.07 8.43
CA ASN A 255 -18.04 3.64 8.67
C ASN A 255 -18.51 2.80 7.49
N THR A 256 -19.03 1.60 7.74
CA THR A 256 -19.72 0.81 6.71
C THR A 256 -21.06 1.47 6.36
N TYR A 257 -21.51 1.36 5.10
CA TYR A 257 -22.77 2.01 4.70
C TYR A 257 -24.00 1.47 5.44
N ASP A 258 -23.97 0.22 5.86
CA ASP A 258 -25.04 -0.43 6.62
C ASP A 258 -24.80 -0.43 8.14
N GLY A 259 -23.70 0.17 8.61
CA GLY A 259 -23.27 0.16 10.01
C GLY A 259 -22.89 -1.24 10.56
N SER A 260 -22.87 -2.27 9.71
CA SER A 260 -22.58 -3.64 10.14
C SER A 260 -21.10 -3.86 10.47
N ASP A 261 -20.84 -4.76 11.41
CA ASP A 261 -19.49 -5.17 11.75
C ASP A 261 -18.80 -5.92 10.62
N ILE A 262 -17.49 -5.74 10.51
CA ILE A 262 -16.67 -6.44 9.54
C ILE A 262 -16.31 -7.82 10.11
N THR A 263 -17.03 -8.85 9.65
CA THR A 263 -16.91 -10.22 10.15
C THR A 263 -16.30 -11.21 9.15
N SER A 264 -16.03 -10.76 7.92
CA SER A 264 -15.52 -11.62 6.84
C SER A 264 -14.12 -11.22 6.37
N LYS A 265 -13.30 -12.22 6.07
CA LYS A 265 -12.04 -12.06 5.35
C LYS A 265 -12.18 -12.15 3.83
N GLN A 266 -13.34 -12.51 3.30
CA GLN A 266 -13.52 -12.75 1.85
C GLN A 266 -14.46 -11.74 1.23
N VAL A 267 -15.51 -11.35 1.95
CA VAL A 267 -16.52 -10.42 1.47
C VAL A 267 -16.10 -9.01 1.87
N TYR A 268 -15.88 -8.15 0.87
CA TYR A 268 -15.70 -6.73 1.09
C TYR A 268 -17.05 -6.08 1.37
N GLN A 269 -17.07 -5.24 2.40
CA GLN A 269 -18.17 -4.31 2.66
C GLN A 269 -17.78 -2.93 2.13
N TYR A 270 -18.78 -2.17 1.69
CA TYR A 270 -18.55 -0.77 1.31
C TYR A 270 -18.65 0.14 2.53
N ALA A 271 -17.76 1.12 2.56
CA ALA A 271 -17.56 2.06 3.63
C ALA A 271 -17.24 3.45 3.08
N LYS A 272 -17.45 4.45 3.94
CA LYS A 272 -16.91 5.80 3.78
C LYS A 272 -15.85 6.00 4.85
N MET A 273 -14.75 6.64 4.47
CA MET A 273 -13.67 6.96 5.39
C MET A 273 -13.35 8.45 5.39
N TRP A 274 -13.10 8.99 6.58
CA TRP A 274 -12.50 10.31 6.78
C TRP A 274 -11.10 10.13 7.34
N ARG A 275 -10.13 10.78 6.72
CA ARG A 275 -8.78 10.96 7.27
C ARG A 275 -8.65 12.37 7.80
N VAL A 276 -8.35 12.50 9.08
CA VAL A 276 -8.14 13.78 9.76
C VAL A 276 -6.67 13.91 10.14
N ARG A 277 -6.02 15.00 9.71
CA ARG A 277 -4.63 15.33 10.06
C ARG A 277 -4.40 16.83 10.04
N ASP A 278 -3.93 17.40 11.15
CA ASP A 278 -3.54 18.81 11.28
C ASP A 278 -4.63 19.79 10.80
N GLY A 279 -5.90 19.47 11.09
CA GLY A 279 -7.08 20.23 10.66
C GLY A 279 -7.50 20.00 9.21
N LEU A 280 -6.72 19.26 8.41
CA LEU A 280 -7.10 18.82 7.08
C LEU A 280 -7.99 17.56 7.18
N ILE A 281 -9.07 17.53 6.41
CA ILE A 281 -9.97 16.39 6.32
C ILE A 281 -10.06 15.93 4.86
N GLU A 282 -9.74 14.66 4.64
CA GLU A 282 -9.87 13.99 3.36
C GLU A 282 -10.95 12.91 3.43
N ILE A 283 -11.79 12.85 2.40
CA ILE A 283 -12.95 11.95 2.35
C ILE A 283 -12.74 10.92 1.26
N PHE A 284 -12.91 9.65 1.63
CA PHE A 284 -12.82 8.50 0.74
C PHE A 284 -14.17 7.79 0.72
N ASP A 285 -14.96 8.09 -0.28
CA ASP A 285 -16.27 7.49 -0.49
C ASP A 285 -16.18 6.22 -1.35
N SER A 286 -17.10 5.27 -1.11
CA SER A 286 -17.10 3.95 -1.74
C SER A 286 -15.79 3.17 -1.53
N LEU A 287 -15.14 3.36 -0.37
CA LEU A 287 -14.06 2.51 0.09
C LEU A 287 -14.59 1.09 0.29
N GLN A 288 -13.78 0.08 0.01
CA GLN A 288 -14.10 -1.30 0.38
C GLN A 288 -13.21 -1.72 1.55
N ILE A 289 -13.78 -2.41 2.53
CA ILE A 289 -13.05 -2.95 3.69
C ILE A 289 -13.44 -4.40 3.96
N ARG A 290 -12.45 -5.20 4.37
CA ARG A 290 -12.65 -6.58 4.86
C ARG A 290 -11.63 -6.92 5.94
N GLY A 291 -11.87 -7.99 6.68
CA GLY A 291 -10.88 -8.60 7.55
C GLY A 291 -9.66 -9.14 6.77
N ARG A 292 -8.51 -9.22 7.43
CA ARG A 292 -7.31 -9.90 6.88
C ARG A 292 -6.63 -10.78 7.93
N GLY A 293 -5.55 -11.43 7.52
CA GLY A 293 -4.70 -12.23 8.40
C GLY A 293 -5.22 -13.65 8.62
N ASN A 294 -4.33 -14.56 9.02
CA ASN A 294 -4.67 -15.94 9.30
C ASN A 294 -4.91 -16.12 10.80
N SER A 295 -3.86 -16.31 11.59
CA SER A 295 -3.91 -16.36 13.06
C SER A 295 -4.46 -15.05 13.63
N THR A 296 -3.96 -13.90 13.15
CA THR A 296 -4.32 -12.56 13.64
C THR A 296 -5.80 -12.21 13.49
N TRP A 297 -6.51 -12.83 12.54
CA TRP A 297 -7.97 -12.66 12.41
C TRP A 297 -8.75 -13.24 13.59
N ARG A 298 -8.18 -14.20 14.32
CA ARG A 298 -8.80 -14.83 15.49
C ARG A 298 -8.55 -14.04 16.78
N LEU A 299 -7.68 -13.03 16.75
CA LEU A 299 -7.34 -12.21 17.91
C LEU A 299 -8.43 -11.19 18.22
N PRO A 300 -8.52 -10.64 19.45
CA PRO A 300 -9.55 -9.67 19.83
C PRO A 300 -9.52 -8.40 18.96
N LYS A 301 -8.33 -7.82 18.77
CA LYS A 301 -8.12 -6.65 17.91
C LYS A 301 -7.85 -7.10 16.47
N LYS A 302 -8.80 -6.81 15.57
CA LYS A 302 -8.81 -7.35 14.20
C LYS A 302 -7.96 -6.51 13.24
N PRO A 303 -7.14 -7.11 12.36
CA PRO A 303 -6.52 -6.40 11.25
C PRO A 303 -7.45 -6.37 10.03
N TYR A 304 -7.32 -5.31 9.21
CA TYR A 304 -8.17 -5.09 8.05
C TYR A 304 -7.37 -4.85 6.76
N ARG A 305 -8.03 -5.01 5.62
CA ARG A 305 -7.56 -4.53 4.32
C ARG A 305 -8.58 -3.54 3.78
N ILE A 306 -8.09 -2.39 3.35
CA ILE A 306 -8.88 -1.38 2.66
C ILE A 306 -8.54 -1.36 1.18
N LYS A 307 -9.54 -1.09 0.35
CA LYS A 307 -9.41 -0.99 -1.10
C LYS A 307 -10.14 0.26 -1.58
N PHE A 308 -9.37 1.22 -2.10
CA PHE A 308 -9.91 2.43 -2.70
C PHE A 308 -10.56 2.15 -4.05
N LYS A 309 -11.59 2.95 -4.39
CA LYS A 309 -12.27 2.92 -5.69
C LYS A 309 -11.30 3.16 -6.85
N HIS A 310 -10.36 4.10 -6.68
CA HIS A 310 -9.33 4.46 -7.64
C HIS A 310 -7.94 4.33 -7.02
N LYS A 311 -6.90 4.15 -7.87
CA LYS A 311 -5.50 4.13 -7.40
C LYS A 311 -5.19 5.50 -6.77
N SER A 312 -4.49 5.51 -5.64
CA SER A 312 -4.08 6.75 -4.98
C SER A 312 -2.69 6.62 -4.36
N LYS A 313 -2.00 7.76 -4.25
CA LYS A 313 -0.75 7.92 -3.48
C LYS A 313 -1.07 8.11 -1.99
N PHE A 314 -1.76 7.16 -1.37
CA PHE A 314 -2.32 7.32 -0.01
C PHE A 314 -1.27 7.67 1.04
N LEU A 315 -0.07 7.07 0.93
CA LEU A 315 1.09 7.34 1.80
C LEU A 315 2.03 8.43 1.25
N GLY A 316 1.71 9.07 0.12
CA GLY A 316 2.53 10.11 -0.52
C GLY A 316 3.31 9.64 -1.76
N ASN A 317 4.07 10.55 -2.35
CA ASN A 317 4.65 10.37 -3.69
C ASN A 317 5.75 9.30 -3.76
N ASN A 318 6.46 9.07 -2.66
CA ASN A 318 7.54 8.07 -2.55
C ASN A 318 7.02 6.65 -2.27
N HIS A 319 5.70 6.44 -2.38
CA HIS A 319 5.05 5.15 -2.18
C HIS A 319 4.23 4.74 -3.40
N ALA A 320 3.71 3.51 -3.39
CA ALA A 320 2.93 2.97 -4.48
C ALA A 320 1.66 3.79 -4.77
N ASN A 321 1.34 3.94 -6.07
CA ASN A 321 0.03 4.44 -6.51
C ASN A 321 -0.97 3.28 -6.58
N ALA A 322 -1.47 2.85 -5.43
CA ALA A 322 -2.21 1.60 -5.30
C ALA A 322 -3.62 1.81 -4.78
N ARG A 323 -4.48 0.81 -5.03
CA ARG A 323 -5.83 0.74 -4.43
C ARG A 323 -5.83 0.06 -3.08
N ASN A 324 -4.94 -0.92 -2.89
CA ASN A 324 -4.96 -1.83 -1.76
C ASN A 324 -3.93 -1.42 -0.70
N TRP A 325 -4.40 -1.33 0.55
CA TRP A 325 -3.58 -1.04 1.72
C TRP A 325 -4.03 -1.92 2.89
N THR A 326 -3.11 -2.20 3.80
CA THR A 326 -3.38 -3.02 4.99
C THR A 326 -3.40 -2.15 6.23
N LEU A 327 -4.29 -2.47 7.15
CA LEU A 327 -4.38 -1.89 8.48
C LEU A 327 -3.96 -2.99 9.46
N MET A 328 -2.70 -2.94 9.88
CA MET A 328 -2.14 -3.92 10.81
C MET A 328 -2.45 -3.52 12.24
N ALA A 329 -3.05 -4.45 12.99
CA ALA A 329 -3.48 -4.21 14.35
C ALA A 329 -2.33 -4.29 15.38
N ASN A 330 -1.22 -4.95 15.01
CA ASN A 330 -0.07 -5.26 15.88
C ASN A 330 -0.53 -5.84 17.25
N CYS A 331 -1.55 -6.69 17.24
CA CYS A 331 -2.27 -7.13 18.45
C CYS A 331 -1.40 -7.98 19.40
N CYS A 332 -0.48 -8.78 18.85
CA CYS A 332 0.46 -9.58 19.63
C CYS A 332 1.76 -8.83 19.97
N ASP A 333 1.90 -7.60 19.49
CA ASP A 333 3.08 -6.78 19.71
C ASP A 333 2.79 -5.74 20.80
N LYS A 334 3.31 -5.96 22.01
CA LYS A 334 3.13 -5.02 23.13
C LYS A 334 3.95 -3.74 23.01
N SER A 335 4.80 -3.59 21.99
CA SER A 335 5.40 -2.30 21.65
C SER A 335 4.70 -1.60 20.47
N LEU A 336 3.81 -2.30 19.76
CA LEU A 336 3.10 -1.87 18.54
C LEU A 336 3.99 -1.55 17.33
N ILE A 337 5.33 -1.58 17.46
CA ILE A 337 6.27 -1.04 16.47
C ILE A 337 7.19 -2.09 15.83
N ARG A 338 7.16 -3.36 16.24
CA ARG A 338 8.12 -4.40 15.78
C ARG A 338 8.12 -4.59 14.26
N ASN A 339 6.95 -4.57 13.62
CA ASN A 339 6.85 -4.63 12.16
C ASN A 339 7.56 -3.44 11.50
N ALA A 340 7.37 -2.22 12.01
CA ALA A 340 8.04 -1.01 11.50
C ALA A 340 9.57 -1.07 11.70
N VAL A 341 10.02 -1.56 12.87
CA VAL A 341 11.44 -1.76 13.18
C VAL A 341 12.07 -2.78 12.23
N ALA A 342 11.39 -3.89 11.93
CA ALA A 342 11.85 -4.87 10.95
C ALA A 342 11.97 -4.27 9.54
N SER A 343 10.96 -3.53 9.07
CA SER A 343 11.03 -2.78 7.81
C SER A 343 12.23 -1.82 7.77
N TYR A 344 12.49 -1.11 8.87
CA TYR A 344 13.64 -0.20 8.95
C TYR A 344 14.97 -0.93 8.87
N ILE A 345 15.11 -2.06 9.57
CA ILE A 345 16.31 -2.92 9.51
C ILE A 345 16.51 -3.43 8.08
N GLY A 346 15.48 -3.99 7.44
CA GLY A 346 15.56 -4.49 6.06
C GLY A 346 15.99 -3.40 5.07
N LYS A 347 15.44 -2.18 5.20
CA LYS A 347 15.82 -1.04 4.37
C LYS A 347 17.29 -0.67 4.55
N ASN A 348 17.77 -0.56 5.79
CA ASN A 348 19.18 -0.21 6.07
C ASN A 348 20.15 -1.34 5.69
N LEU A 349 19.67 -2.59 5.65
CA LEU A 349 20.44 -3.70 5.12
C LEU A 349 20.48 -3.72 3.59
N GLY A 350 19.54 -3.07 2.90
CA GLY A 350 19.53 -2.93 1.44
C GLY A 350 18.51 -3.82 0.72
N GLN A 351 17.43 -4.20 1.40
CA GLN A 351 16.27 -4.82 0.74
C GLN A 351 15.66 -3.83 -0.28
N SER A 352 15.48 -4.28 -1.52
CA SER A 352 14.94 -3.47 -2.62
C SER A 352 13.54 -2.92 -2.34
N PHE A 353 12.75 -3.66 -1.55
CA PHE A 353 11.46 -3.22 -1.06
C PHE A 353 11.26 -3.66 0.38
N VAL A 354 10.79 -2.71 1.21
CA VAL A 354 10.22 -2.99 2.52
C VAL A 354 8.83 -2.34 2.63
N PRO A 355 7.87 -3.00 3.28
CA PRO A 355 6.53 -2.43 3.47
C PRO A 355 6.57 -1.15 4.29
N ALA A 356 5.78 -0.16 3.89
CA ALA A 356 5.66 1.09 4.62
C ALA A 356 5.07 0.90 6.03
N ALA A 357 5.37 1.85 6.91
CA ALA A 357 4.83 1.93 8.25
C ALA A 357 4.37 3.36 8.54
N MET A 358 3.07 3.60 8.53
CA MET A 358 2.47 4.85 9.00
C MET A 358 1.46 4.55 10.10
N PHE A 359 1.67 5.10 11.29
CA PHE A 359 0.77 4.88 12.41
C PHE A 359 -0.46 5.80 12.35
N VAL A 360 -1.61 5.26 12.70
CA VAL A 360 -2.91 5.95 12.69
C VAL A 360 -3.76 5.52 13.87
N ASP A 361 -4.65 6.40 14.29
CA ASP A 361 -5.75 6.09 15.20
C ASP A 361 -6.99 5.72 14.39
N ILE A 362 -7.67 4.61 14.72
CA ILE A 362 -8.85 4.18 13.96
C ILE A 362 -10.12 4.20 14.82
N SER A 363 -11.18 4.76 14.25
CA SER A 363 -12.55 4.55 14.69
C SER A 363 -13.31 3.77 13.62
N LEU A 364 -13.84 2.59 13.97
CA LEU A 364 -14.63 1.74 13.07
C LEU A 364 -16.09 1.74 13.52
N ASN A 365 -17.01 2.10 12.62
CA ASN A 365 -18.44 2.24 12.91
C ASN A 365 -18.68 2.99 14.22
N SER A 366 -18.01 4.13 14.36
CA SER A 366 -18.07 5.02 15.53
C SER A 366 -17.37 4.54 16.81
N ASN A 367 -16.77 3.34 16.82
CA ASN A 367 -16.02 2.83 17.96
C ASN A 367 -14.53 3.03 17.76
N TYR A 368 -13.85 3.72 18.69
CA TYR A 368 -12.39 3.77 18.68
C TYR A 368 -11.82 2.36 18.90
N VAL A 369 -11.00 1.89 17.96
CA VAL A 369 -10.40 0.55 17.98
C VAL A 369 -8.88 0.57 18.18
N GLY A 370 -8.29 1.74 18.45
CA GLY A 370 -6.88 1.86 18.84
C GLY A 370 -5.93 2.28 17.72
N ASN A 371 -4.64 2.17 18.05
CA ASN A 371 -3.51 2.41 17.15
C ASN A 371 -3.40 1.31 16.08
N TYR A 372 -3.16 1.68 14.82
CA TYR A 372 -2.90 0.73 13.74
C TYR A 372 -1.71 1.21 12.92
N GLN A 373 -1.02 0.27 12.25
CA GLN A 373 -0.04 0.57 11.23
C GLN A 373 -0.66 0.40 9.84
N VAL A 374 -0.77 1.49 9.08
CA VAL A 374 -1.02 1.42 7.65
C VAL A 374 0.25 0.92 6.97
N SER A 375 0.12 -0.14 6.19
CA SER A 375 1.22 -0.77 5.44
C SER A 375 0.79 -1.14 4.02
N ASP A 376 1.78 -1.32 3.15
CA ASP A 376 1.56 -1.86 1.82
C ASP A 376 0.82 -3.20 1.86
N GLN A 377 0.01 -3.45 0.83
CA GLN A 377 -0.32 -4.82 0.46
C GLN A 377 0.88 -5.38 -0.28
N ILE A 378 1.32 -6.58 0.10
CA ILE A 378 2.37 -7.29 -0.65
C ILE A 378 1.77 -7.74 -1.98
N ASP A 379 2.07 -6.99 -3.04
CA ASP A 379 1.65 -7.18 -4.42
C ASP A 379 2.65 -6.53 -5.40
N ILE A 380 2.45 -6.78 -6.70
CA ILE A 380 3.29 -6.24 -7.76
C ILE A 380 2.92 -4.79 -8.04
N HIS A 381 3.88 -3.89 -7.87
CA HIS A 381 3.73 -2.48 -8.20
C HIS A 381 5.09 -1.77 -8.16
N LYS A 382 5.25 -0.70 -8.94
CA LYS A 382 6.34 0.26 -8.70
C LYS A 382 6.27 0.80 -7.27
N TYR A 383 7.41 0.88 -6.59
CA TYR A 383 7.56 1.17 -5.15
C TYR A 383 7.03 0.05 -4.20
N ARG A 384 6.79 -1.15 -4.74
CA ARG A 384 6.58 -2.41 -4.01
C ARG A 384 7.50 -3.48 -4.61
N ILE A 385 6.97 -4.65 -4.93
CA ILE A 385 7.69 -5.67 -5.71
C ILE A 385 7.67 -5.22 -7.17
N ASP A 386 8.78 -4.64 -7.63
CA ASP A 386 8.91 -4.09 -8.98
C ASP A 386 9.44 -5.16 -9.94
N ILE A 387 8.53 -6.05 -10.35
CA ILE A 387 8.78 -7.05 -11.38
C ILE A 387 7.79 -6.86 -12.54
N VAL A 388 8.12 -7.45 -13.69
CA VAL A 388 7.22 -7.40 -14.85
C VAL A 388 5.92 -8.16 -14.55
N GLU A 389 4.83 -7.41 -14.36
CA GLU A 389 3.49 -7.95 -14.11
C GLU A 389 3.00 -8.77 -15.32
N GLN A 390 2.30 -9.87 -15.03
CA GLN A 390 1.72 -10.78 -16.01
C GLN A 390 0.21 -10.88 -15.75
N ASP A 391 -0.54 -9.87 -16.20
CA ASP A 391 -1.95 -9.64 -15.87
C ASP A 391 -2.94 -10.14 -16.95
N THR A 392 -2.44 -10.91 -17.93
CA THR A 392 -3.24 -11.46 -19.03
C THR A 392 -2.95 -12.94 -19.24
N ILE A 393 -3.96 -13.67 -19.71
CA ILE A 393 -3.82 -15.09 -20.05
C ILE A 393 -2.85 -15.21 -21.25
N PRO A 394 -1.71 -15.93 -21.10
CA PRO A 394 -0.75 -16.11 -22.17
C PRO A 394 -1.35 -16.90 -23.35
N THR A 395 -0.96 -16.50 -24.55
CA THR A 395 -1.13 -17.27 -25.81
C THR A 395 0.09 -18.14 -26.09
N ASP A 396 0.00 -19.09 -27.04
CA ASP A 396 1.06 -20.06 -27.37
C ASP A 396 2.45 -19.45 -27.67
N ASN A 397 2.52 -18.19 -28.11
CA ASN A 397 3.77 -17.48 -28.41
C ASN A 397 4.22 -16.51 -27.31
N SER A 398 3.55 -16.51 -26.16
CA SER A 398 3.85 -15.56 -25.08
C SER A 398 5.15 -15.93 -24.39
N ASP A 399 5.94 -14.91 -24.04
CA ASP A 399 7.11 -15.09 -23.20
C ASP A 399 6.67 -15.37 -21.76
N ILE A 400 6.65 -16.66 -21.40
CA ILE A 400 6.32 -17.13 -20.06
C ILE A 400 7.47 -16.94 -19.06
N SER A 401 8.63 -16.40 -19.48
CA SER A 401 9.75 -16.14 -18.58
C SER A 401 9.58 -14.88 -17.72
N GLY A 402 8.40 -14.25 -17.73
CA GLY A 402 8.06 -12.99 -17.06
C GLY A 402 8.27 -12.96 -15.53
N GLY A 403 7.78 -11.89 -14.88
CA GLY A 403 7.92 -11.73 -13.44
C GLY A 403 7.08 -12.74 -12.66
N TYR A 404 7.70 -13.47 -11.73
CA TYR A 404 7.01 -14.36 -10.80
C TYR A 404 7.24 -13.88 -9.37
N PHE A 405 6.16 -13.73 -8.60
CA PHE A 405 6.24 -13.50 -7.17
C PHE A 405 5.69 -14.72 -6.44
N MET A 406 6.46 -15.19 -5.46
CA MET A 406 6.27 -16.49 -4.84
C MET A 406 6.43 -16.42 -3.33
N GLU A 407 5.90 -17.44 -2.67
CA GLU A 407 6.11 -17.68 -1.25
C GLU A 407 6.53 -19.13 -1.03
N ILE A 408 7.73 -19.31 -0.50
CA ILE A 408 8.30 -20.62 -0.11
C ILE A 408 7.78 -20.96 1.28
N GLY A 409 7.30 -22.19 1.47
CA GLY A 409 6.89 -22.70 2.78
C GLY A 409 5.41 -22.47 3.14
N ALA A 410 4.72 -21.61 2.39
CA ALA A 410 3.28 -21.38 2.55
C ALA A 410 2.48 -22.68 2.35
N PRO A 411 1.49 -23.01 3.22
CA PRO A 411 0.74 -24.24 3.02
C PRO A 411 -0.20 -24.11 1.81
N ALA A 412 -0.12 -25.07 0.88
CA ALA A 412 -0.93 -25.13 -0.35
C ALA A 412 -2.45 -24.99 -0.13
N ALA A 413 -2.96 -25.33 1.06
CA ALA A 413 -4.38 -25.28 1.40
C ALA A 413 -4.98 -23.86 1.45
N TRP A 414 -4.15 -22.82 1.46
CA TRP A 414 -4.59 -21.44 1.64
C TRP A 414 -4.50 -20.61 0.36
N GLU A 415 -3.98 -21.18 -0.72
CA GLU A 415 -3.62 -20.45 -1.94
C GLU A 415 -4.24 -21.07 -3.18
N SER A 416 -4.69 -20.21 -4.10
CA SER A 416 -5.38 -20.63 -5.32
C SER A 416 -4.44 -21.29 -6.34
N CYS A 417 -3.13 -20.97 -6.29
CA CYS A 417 -2.11 -21.57 -7.15
C CYS A 417 -0.87 -21.96 -6.32
N SER A 418 -0.52 -23.24 -6.30
CA SER A 418 0.65 -23.76 -5.59
C SER A 418 1.17 -25.06 -6.19
N PHE A 419 2.43 -25.39 -5.91
CA PHE A 419 3.06 -26.67 -6.26
C PHE A 419 4.06 -27.08 -5.18
N ARG A 420 4.65 -28.28 -5.32
CA ARG A 420 5.78 -28.73 -4.49
C ARG A 420 7.00 -28.94 -5.36
N THR A 421 8.17 -28.62 -4.82
CA THR A 421 9.46 -28.98 -5.42
C THR A 421 9.74 -30.48 -5.29
N ASP A 422 10.81 -30.96 -5.92
CA ASP A 422 11.23 -32.36 -5.87
C ASP A 422 11.65 -32.82 -4.46
N LYS A 423 12.14 -31.92 -3.59
CA LYS A 423 12.35 -32.17 -2.14
C LYS A 423 11.11 -31.87 -1.30
N SER A 424 9.93 -31.76 -1.94
CA SER A 424 8.64 -31.56 -1.30
C SER A 424 8.47 -30.23 -0.56
N VAL A 425 9.23 -29.19 -0.91
CA VAL A 425 9.02 -27.84 -0.36
C VAL A 425 7.79 -27.22 -1.03
N PRO A 426 6.79 -26.73 -0.28
CA PRO A 426 5.61 -26.10 -0.87
C PRO A 426 5.96 -24.70 -1.38
N ILE A 427 5.53 -24.37 -2.60
CA ILE A 427 5.67 -23.06 -3.24
C ILE A 427 4.28 -22.57 -3.62
N SER A 428 3.92 -21.38 -3.16
CA SER A 428 2.71 -20.68 -3.60
C SER A 428 3.07 -19.61 -4.60
N VAL A 429 2.33 -19.54 -5.71
CA VAL A 429 2.50 -18.49 -6.71
C VAL A 429 1.53 -17.36 -6.37
N ARG A 430 2.10 -16.20 -6.03
CA ARG A 430 1.37 -14.98 -5.65
C ARG A 430 1.10 -14.08 -6.85
N SER A 431 1.98 -14.09 -7.85
CA SER A 431 1.78 -13.48 -9.17
C SER A 431 2.54 -14.32 -10.21
N PRO A 432 1.98 -14.62 -11.39
CA PRO A 432 0.66 -14.19 -11.89
C PRO A 432 -0.51 -14.68 -11.03
N ASP A 433 -1.62 -13.92 -11.01
CA ASP A 433 -2.81 -14.25 -10.23
C ASP A 433 -3.48 -15.53 -10.75
N SER A 434 -4.24 -16.21 -9.88
CA SER A 434 -4.82 -17.53 -10.19
C SER A 434 -5.88 -17.56 -11.29
N ASP A 435 -6.42 -16.41 -11.66
CA ASP A 435 -7.38 -16.24 -12.76
C ASP A 435 -6.70 -16.00 -14.12
N VAL A 436 -5.40 -15.69 -14.13
CA VAL A 436 -4.62 -15.47 -15.36
C VAL A 436 -3.56 -16.54 -15.60
N ILE A 437 -2.95 -17.08 -14.55
CA ILE A 437 -1.87 -18.07 -14.65
C ILE A 437 -2.34 -19.34 -15.35
N GLN A 438 -1.51 -19.86 -16.26
CA GLN A 438 -1.76 -21.12 -16.99
C GLN A 438 -0.79 -22.22 -16.57
N ASP A 439 -1.17 -23.48 -16.80
CA ASP A 439 -0.36 -24.65 -16.44
C ASP A 439 1.08 -24.59 -16.98
N THR A 440 1.28 -24.02 -18.17
CA THR A 440 2.62 -23.84 -18.78
C THR A 440 3.52 -22.89 -17.98
N GLN A 441 2.96 -21.81 -17.41
CA GLN A 441 3.68 -20.90 -16.51
C GLN A 441 3.97 -21.57 -15.16
N VAL A 442 3.01 -22.34 -14.62
CA VAL A 442 3.21 -23.11 -13.38
C VAL A 442 4.32 -24.15 -13.56
N ASP A 443 4.34 -24.85 -14.69
CA ASP A 443 5.38 -25.83 -15.02
C ASP A 443 6.75 -25.17 -15.20
N TYR A 444 6.82 -24.02 -15.87
CA TYR A 444 8.04 -23.23 -16.01
C TYR A 444 8.63 -22.85 -14.65
N ILE A 445 7.83 -22.22 -13.78
CA ILE A 445 8.33 -21.77 -12.49
C ILE A 445 8.61 -22.94 -11.54
N ARG A 446 7.89 -24.06 -11.66
CA ARG A 446 8.22 -25.31 -10.94
C ARG A 446 9.58 -25.85 -11.35
N GLN A 447 9.88 -25.89 -12.65
CA GLN A 447 11.18 -26.33 -13.15
C GLN A 447 12.31 -25.41 -12.68
N PHE A 448 12.08 -24.09 -12.70
CA PHE A 448 13.03 -23.12 -12.15
C PHE A 448 13.32 -23.38 -10.66
N MET A 449 12.28 -23.56 -9.83
CA MET A 449 12.46 -23.83 -8.40
C MET A 449 13.09 -25.20 -8.12
N ASN A 450 12.78 -26.23 -8.92
CA ASN A 450 13.47 -27.53 -8.87
C ASN A 450 14.95 -27.41 -9.25
N ASN A 451 15.28 -26.54 -10.21
CA ASN A 451 16.65 -26.27 -10.60
C ASN A 451 17.44 -25.60 -9.47
N VAL A 452 16.85 -24.60 -8.81
CA VAL A 452 17.41 -23.95 -7.61
C VAL A 452 17.72 -25.00 -6.53
N GLU A 453 16.75 -25.85 -6.22
CA GLU A 453 16.90 -26.87 -5.20
C GLU A 453 17.96 -27.93 -5.57
N THR A 454 18.03 -28.30 -6.85
CA THR A 454 19.07 -29.21 -7.36
C THR A 454 20.47 -28.64 -7.14
N HIS A 455 20.68 -27.34 -7.38
CA HIS A 455 21.97 -26.68 -7.19
C HIS A 455 22.34 -26.50 -5.71
N ILE A 456 21.36 -26.28 -4.83
CA ILE A 456 21.59 -26.20 -3.38
C ILE A 456 22.03 -27.55 -2.81
N PHE A 457 21.40 -28.65 -3.26
CA PHE A 457 21.63 -29.99 -2.71
C PHE A 457 22.60 -30.86 -3.55
N SER A 458 23.26 -30.30 -4.56
CA SER A 458 24.29 -31.01 -5.32
C SER A 458 25.60 -31.15 -4.52
N ASP A 459 26.50 -32.01 -5.02
CA ASP A 459 27.86 -32.12 -4.51
C ASP A 459 28.70 -30.86 -4.85
N ASP A 460 28.38 -30.21 -5.97
CA ASP A 460 29.03 -28.98 -6.46
C ASP A 460 28.39 -27.69 -5.90
N PHE A 461 27.54 -27.74 -4.88
CA PHE A 461 26.78 -26.58 -4.39
C PHE A 461 27.65 -25.36 -3.99
N LYS A 462 28.94 -25.57 -3.68
CA LYS A 462 29.91 -24.49 -3.35
C LYS A 462 30.64 -23.93 -4.56
N ASP A 463 30.44 -24.50 -5.75
CA ASP A 463 31.02 -24.00 -6.99
C ASP A 463 30.31 -22.68 -7.38
N PRO A 464 31.04 -21.63 -7.77
CA PRO A 464 30.44 -20.35 -8.12
C PRO A 464 29.54 -20.40 -9.36
N ASP A 465 29.82 -21.28 -10.32
CA ASP A 465 29.10 -21.35 -11.59
C ASP A 465 28.08 -22.49 -11.61
N LYS A 466 28.44 -23.64 -11.02
CA LYS A 466 27.63 -24.87 -11.00
C LYS A 466 26.81 -25.05 -9.73
N GLY A 467 27.08 -24.26 -8.70
CA GLY A 467 26.38 -24.31 -7.42
C GLY A 467 25.20 -23.34 -7.38
N TYR A 468 24.61 -23.16 -6.19
CA TYR A 468 23.45 -22.28 -6.03
C TYR A 468 23.78 -20.80 -6.29
N ARG A 469 25.06 -20.39 -6.18
CA ARG A 469 25.46 -18.99 -6.25
C ARG A 469 25.11 -18.31 -7.57
N SER A 470 25.07 -19.06 -8.68
CA SER A 470 24.67 -18.55 -10.00
C SER A 470 23.16 -18.33 -10.16
N LEU A 471 22.36 -18.77 -9.18
CA LEU A 471 20.89 -18.70 -9.22
C LEU A 471 20.30 -17.77 -8.16
N PHE A 472 21.12 -17.08 -7.37
CA PHE A 472 20.66 -16.13 -6.35
C PHE A 472 21.32 -14.78 -6.54
N ASP A 473 20.52 -13.72 -6.43
CA ASP A 473 21.09 -12.39 -6.24
C ASP A 473 21.72 -12.32 -4.85
N SER A 474 23.03 -12.09 -4.81
CA SER A 474 23.82 -12.17 -3.58
C SER A 474 23.41 -11.13 -2.55
N LEU A 475 23.01 -9.93 -3.00
CA LEU A 475 22.62 -8.85 -2.11
C LEU A 475 21.27 -9.13 -1.44
N SER A 476 20.24 -9.46 -2.21
CA SER A 476 18.92 -9.80 -1.67
C SER A 476 18.99 -11.01 -0.74
N LEU A 477 19.76 -12.06 -1.11
CA LEU A 477 19.97 -13.24 -0.26
C LEU A 477 20.60 -12.88 1.08
N ALA A 478 21.72 -12.15 1.09
CA ALA A 478 22.42 -11.79 2.32
C ALA A 478 21.60 -10.85 3.21
N THR A 479 20.95 -9.85 2.61
CA THR A 479 20.22 -8.82 3.35
C THR A 479 18.90 -9.35 3.93
N TRP A 480 18.22 -10.25 3.21
CA TRP A 480 17.04 -10.94 3.72
C TRP A 480 17.43 -11.86 4.88
N PHE A 481 18.48 -12.68 4.71
CA PHE A 481 18.97 -13.59 5.75
C PHE A 481 19.36 -12.82 7.02
N LEU A 482 20.12 -11.73 6.87
CA LEU A 482 20.50 -10.87 8.00
C LEU A 482 19.30 -10.22 8.69
N THR A 483 18.24 -9.88 7.94
CA THR A 483 17.04 -9.31 8.55
C THR A 483 16.28 -10.34 9.39
N VAL A 484 16.16 -11.59 8.90
CA VAL A 484 15.57 -12.70 9.66
C VAL A 484 16.37 -12.98 10.92
N GLU A 485 17.70 -13.07 10.79
CA GLU A 485 18.59 -13.35 11.91
C GLU A 485 18.57 -12.20 12.93
N TYR A 486 18.81 -10.95 12.53
CA TYR A 486 18.90 -9.82 13.47
C TYR A 486 17.58 -9.48 14.17
N SER A 487 16.45 -9.68 13.48
CA SER A 487 15.16 -9.54 14.15
C SER A 487 14.84 -10.71 15.09
N GLY A 488 15.54 -11.84 15.00
CA GLY A 488 15.17 -13.06 15.71
C GLY A 488 13.78 -13.57 15.33
N ASN A 489 13.38 -13.44 14.06
CA ASN A 489 12.05 -13.85 13.63
C ASN A 489 11.91 -15.39 13.62
N CYS A 490 11.15 -15.91 14.59
CA CYS A 490 10.93 -17.34 14.78
C CYS A 490 10.29 -18.07 13.58
N ASP A 491 9.51 -17.36 12.76
CA ASP A 491 8.83 -17.91 11.58
C ASP A 491 9.46 -17.41 10.27
N GLY A 492 10.62 -16.72 10.34
CA GLY A 492 11.27 -16.12 9.17
C GLY A 492 11.66 -17.10 8.07
N PHE A 493 11.89 -18.39 8.40
CA PHE A 493 12.14 -19.45 7.41
C PHE A 493 10.91 -20.33 7.12
N TYR A 494 9.76 -20.03 7.72
CA TYR A 494 8.52 -20.80 7.54
C TYR A 494 7.67 -20.29 6.38
N SER A 495 7.66 -18.98 6.14
CA SER A 495 7.00 -18.31 5.03
C SER A 495 7.98 -17.28 4.47
N ILE A 496 8.50 -17.53 3.27
CA ILE A 496 9.58 -16.75 2.68
C ILE A 496 9.11 -16.19 1.35
N TYR A 497 8.93 -14.88 1.29
CA TYR A 497 8.67 -14.20 0.03
C TYR A 497 9.93 -14.13 -0.83
N CYS A 498 9.76 -14.38 -2.11
CA CYS A 498 10.81 -14.26 -3.12
C CYS A 498 10.20 -13.94 -4.48
N TYR A 499 11.02 -13.46 -5.40
CA TYR A 499 10.58 -13.17 -6.77
C TYR A 499 11.66 -13.49 -7.80
N LYS A 500 11.22 -13.66 -9.05
CA LYS A 500 12.05 -13.86 -10.23
C LYS A 500 11.73 -12.75 -11.24
N GLN A 501 12.76 -12.14 -11.81
CA GLN A 501 12.62 -11.16 -12.88
C GLN A 501 12.47 -11.81 -14.26
N ARG A 502 11.93 -11.06 -15.22
CA ARG A 502 11.85 -11.51 -16.61
C ARG A 502 13.25 -11.72 -17.18
N ALA A 503 13.46 -12.85 -17.87
CA ALA A 503 14.72 -13.17 -18.55
C ALA A 503 15.98 -13.05 -17.65
N ASP A 504 15.79 -13.29 -16.35
CA ASP A 504 16.85 -13.33 -15.34
C ASP A 504 16.83 -14.69 -14.65
N ASP A 505 18.00 -15.33 -14.53
CA ASP A 505 18.14 -16.65 -13.93
C ASP A 505 18.25 -16.60 -12.40
N HIS A 506 18.29 -15.40 -11.80
CA HIS A 506 18.37 -15.23 -10.35
C HIS A 506 17.00 -15.28 -9.66
N LEU A 507 17.00 -15.91 -8.47
CA LEU A 507 15.98 -15.79 -7.45
C LEU A 507 16.36 -14.65 -6.50
N TYR A 508 15.44 -13.72 -6.29
CA TYR A 508 15.58 -12.60 -5.37
C TYR A 508 14.80 -12.86 -4.08
N MET A 509 15.44 -12.61 -2.93
CA MET A 509 14.83 -12.83 -1.63
C MET A 509 14.12 -11.57 -1.12
N GLY A 510 12.94 -11.75 -0.52
CA GLY A 510 12.10 -10.68 0.00
C GLY A 510 10.84 -10.44 -0.82
N PRO A 511 10.00 -9.48 -0.39
CA PRO A 511 10.21 -8.58 0.75
C PRO A 511 10.00 -9.28 2.10
N ILE A 512 10.46 -8.65 3.18
CA ILE A 512 10.11 -9.07 4.54
C ILE A 512 8.67 -8.72 4.90
N TRP A 513 8.03 -9.55 5.72
CA TRP A 513 6.63 -9.39 6.16
C TRP A 513 6.35 -10.17 7.44
N ASP A 514 5.43 -9.68 8.29
CA ASP A 514 4.92 -10.36 9.50
C ASP A 514 5.98 -10.64 10.59
N TYR A 515 6.48 -9.57 11.23
CA TYR A 515 7.55 -9.59 12.25
C TYR A 515 7.02 -9.18 13.65
N ASP A 516 5.72 -9.24 13.90
CA ASP A 516 5.09 -8.87 15.18
C ASP A 516 5.48 -9.81 16.35
N ILE A 517 5.78 -11.07 16.05
CA ILE A 517 6.32 -12.06 17.01
C ILE A 517 7.85 -12.18 17.01
N ALA A 518 8.55 -11.30 16.28
CA ALA A 518 10.01 -11.21 16.30
C ALA A 518 10.52 -10.42 17.52
N PHE A 519 11.83 -10.23 17.63
CA PHE A 519 12.51 -9.48 18.68
C PHE A 519 12.26 -10.06 20.08
N ASN A 520 12.58 -11.34 20.23
CA ASN A 520 12.42 -12.10 21.47
C ASN A 520 10.98 -12.07 22.02
N ASN A 521 9.99 -12.12 21.12
CA ASN A 521 8.56 -12.03 21.43
C ASN A 521 7.78 -13.31 21.06
N CYS A 522 8.42 -14.48 21.05
CA CYS A 522 7.78 -15.75 20.74
C CYS A 522 7.99 -16.80 21.83
N HIS A 523 6.94 -17.07 22.61
CA HIS A 523 6.97 -18.07 23.68
C HIS A 523 7.20 -19.49 23.17
N ARG A 524 6.94 -19.78 21.88
CA ARG A 524 7.08 -21.12 21.31
C ARG A 524 8.54 -21.59 21.30
N ILE A 525 9.48 -20.66 21.14
CA ILE A 525 10.92 -20.97 21.06
C ILE A 525 11.72 -20.40 22.25
N GLY A 526 11.09 -19.59 23.09
CA GLY A 526 11.69 -19.02 24.29
C GLY A 526 12.68 -17.91 23.98
N GLU A 527 13.70 -17.77 24.83
CA GLU A 527 14.76 -16.77 24.71
C GLU A 527 15.63 -17.04 23.45
N VAL A 528 15.85 -16.01 22.63
CA VAL A 528 16.62 -16.10 21.38
C VAL A 528 17.79 -15.13 21.22
N THR A 529 18.07 -14.27 22.21
CA THR A 529 19.14 -13.26 22.17
C THR A 529 20.50 -13.85 21.80
N ASN A 530 20.78 -15.10 22.15
CA ASN A 530 22.06 -15.77 21.83
C ASN A 530 21.90 -16.99 20.91
N ARG A 531 21.01 -16.91 19.91
CA ARG A 531 20.74 -18.02 18.97
C ARG A 531 20.49 -17.51 17.56
N LEU A 532 20.99 -18.25 16.55
CA LEU A 532 20.57 -18.02 15.17
C LEU A 532 19.16 -18.60 14.95
N MET A 533 18.34 -17.92 14.16
CA MET A 533 17.05 -18.43 13.69
C MET A 533 17.23 -19.59 12.72
N LEU A 534 18.37 -19.66 12.03
CA LEU A 534 18.76 -20.85 11.27
C LEU A 534 18.71 -22.13 12.13
N ASP A 535 19.15 -22.04 13.38
CA ASP A 535 19.15 -23.15 14.33
C ASP A 535 17.81 -23.31 15.05
N ALA A 536 17.29 -22.22 15.61
CA ALA A 536 16.16 -22.23 16.54
C ALA A 536 14.78 -22.00 15.89
N GLY A 537 14.73 -21.30 14.76
CA GLY A 537 13.51 -20.90 14.07
C GLY A 537 12.79 -22.07 13.39
N TYR A 538 11.51 -21.88 13.10
CA TYR A 538 10.68 -22.83 12.35
C TYR A 538 11.03 -22.85 10.86
N GLY A 539 10.43 -23.79 10.13
CA GLY A 539 10.53 -23.82 8.66
C GLY A 539 11.38 -24.94 8.07
N GLY A 540 11.82 -25.93 8.85
CA GLY A 540 12.67 -27.07 8.43
C GLY A 540 12.48 -27.54 6.98
N ASN A 541 11.52 -28.45 6.76
CA ASN A 541 11.16 -28.94 5.41
C ASN A 541 10.36 -27.93 4.57
N ASN A 542 10.10 -26.72 5.08
CA ASN A 542 9.33 -25.69 4.41
C ASN A 542 10.22 -24.62 3.74
N GLY A 543 11.54 -24.70 3.85
CA GLY A 543 12.47 -23.76 3.22
C GLY A 543 13.76 -23.57 4.02
N LYS A 544 13.73 -23.71 5.35
CA LYS A 544 14.91 -23.53 6.22
C LYS A 544 16.09 -24.43 5.83
N ASN A 545 15.83 -25.68 5.43
CA ASN A 545 16.89 -26.61 5.02
C ASN A 545 17.70 -26.12 3.81
N TRP A 546 17.14 -25.26 2.96
CA TRP A 546 17.91 -24.62 1.88
C TRP A 546 19.00 -23.72 2.44
N PHE A 547 18.65 -22.88 3.42
CA PHE A 547 19.58 -21.96 4.07
C PHE A 547 20.58 -22.69 4.96
N VAL A 548 20.16 -23.77 5.65
CA VAL A 548 21.11 -24.62 6.41
C VAL A 548 22.18 -25.15 5.46
N ARG A 549 21.77 -25.65 4.29
CA ARG A 549 22.69 -26.16 3.28
C ARG A 549 23.57 -25.06 2.69
N MET A 550 23.03 -23.89 2.34
CA MET A 550 23.82 -22.76 1.84
C MET A 550 24.80 -22.26 2.91
N TYR A 551 24.45 -22.27 4.20
CA TYR A 551 25.31 -21.82 5.28
C TYR A 551 26.50 -22.77 5.58
N ASP A 552 26.47 -24.01 5.07
CA ASP A 552 27.65 -24.90 5.03
C ASP A 552 28.73 -24.44 4.04
N ASP A 553 28.38 -23.51 3.14
CA ASP A 553 29.31 -22.87 2.23
C ASP A 553 30.04 -21.70 2.93
N PRO A 554 31.38 -21.77 3.10
CA PRO A 554 32.15 -20.66 3.66
C PRO A 554 31.94 -19.34 2.91
N TRP A 555 31.68 -19.39 1.61
CA TRP A 555 31.42 -18.17 0.84
C TRP A 555 30.15 -17.45 1.33
N PHE A 556 29.05 -18.17 1.56
CA PHE A 556 27.81 -17.54 2.02
C PHE A 556 27.97 -16.99 3.44
N ARG A 557 28.63 -17.72 4.34
CA ARG A 557 28.95 -17.20 5.68
C ARG A 557 29.79 -15.94 5.64
N ASN A 558 30.77 -15.90 4.72
CA ASN A 558 31.62 -14.73 4.53
C ASN A 558 30.85 -13.55 3.92
N LEU A 559 29.93 -13.80 2.99
CA LEU A 559 29.03 -12.78 2.43
C LEU A 559 28.16 -12.15 3.53
N VAL A 560 27.52 -12.99 4.34
CA VAL A 560 26.71 -12.57 5.50
C VAL A 560 27.55 -11.78 6.50
N GLY A 561 28.72 -12.28 6.88
CA GLY A 561 29.63 -11.59 7.81
C GLY A 561 30.11 -10.24 7.28
N ARG A 562 30.53 -10.16 6.02
CA ARG A 562 30.95 -8.90 5.39
C ARG A 562 29.82 -7.86 5.38
N ARG A 563 28.60 -8.24 4.97
CA ARG A 563 27.46 -7.31 4.96
C ARG A 563 27.07 -6.87 6.36
N TRP A 564 27.04 -7.79 7.33
CA TRP A 564 26.74 -7.50 8.74
C TRP A 564 27.72 -6.49 9.33
N HIS A 565 29.02 -6.76 9.23
CA HIS A 565 30.05 -5.87 9.77
C HIS A 565 30.09 -4.53 9.05
N GLN A 566 29.81 -4.48 7.75
CA GLN A 566 29.60 -3.21 7.05
C GLN A 566 28.42 -2.44 7.64
N ALA A 567 27.27 -3.10 7.83
CA ALA A 567 26.07 -2.46 8.35
C ALA A 567 26.27 -1.91 9.77
N VAL A 568 26.88 -2.71 10.66
CA VAL A 568 27.09 -2.31 12.06
C VAL A 568 28.24 -1.32 12.19
N CYS A 569 29.42 -1.62 11.65
CA CYS A 569 30.63 -0.83 11.94
C CYS A 569 30.76 0.44 11.08
N LYS A 570 30.26 0.43 9.83
CA LYS A 570 30.40 1.57 8.90
C LYS A 570 29.11 2.35 8.72
N GLU A 571 27.97 1.68 8.77
CA GLU A 571 26.66 2.29 8.52
C GLU A 571 25.86 2.55 9.81
N SER A 572 26.38 2.16 10.98
CA SER A 572 25.77 2.37 12.31
C SER A 572 24.35 1.81 12.42
N LEU A 573 24.14 0.58 11.91
CA LEU A 573 22.81 -0.06 11.87
C LEU A 573 22.15 -0.12 13.25
N VAL A 574 22.89 -0.48 14.30
CA VAL A 574 22.32 -0.66 15.65
C VAL A 574 21.87 0.68 16.22
N GLU A 575 22.73 1.69 16.20
CA GLU A 575 22.43 3.03 16.71
C GLU A 575 21.26 3.68 15.96
N LYS A 576 21.22 3.53 14.64
CA LYS A 576 20.11 4.01 13.80
C LYS A 576 18.81 3.30 14.12
N THR A 577 18.86 1.98 14.35
CA THR A 577 17.66 1.20 14.71
C THR A 577 17.13 1.64 16.08
N LEU A 578 18.00 1.85 17.08
CA LEU A 578 17.60 2.34 18.40
C LEU A 578 17.02 3.76 18.33
N ALA A 579 17.65 4.66 17.57
CA ALA A 579 17.12 6.01 17.36
C ALA A 579 15.75 5.98 16.65
N PHE A 580 15.55 5.03 15.72
CA PHE A 580 14.26 4.83 15.08
C PHE A 580 13.19 4.33 16.07
N VAL A 581 13.52 3.37 16.94
CA VAL A 581 12.65 2.93 18.05
C VAL A 581 12.25 4.11 18.93
N ASP A 582 13.21 4.96 19.33
CA ASP A 582 12.93 6.15 20.13
C ASP A 582 12.02 7.14 19.40
N SER A 583 12.25 7.34 18.09
CA SER A 583 11.40 8.22 17.27
C SER A 583 9.95 7.72 17.16
N LEU A 584 9.75 6.41 16.96
CA LEU A 584 8.41 5.82 16.90
C LEU A 584 7.72 5.86 18.26
N THR A 585 8.46 5.59 19.34
CA THR A 585 7.97 5.67 20.72
C THR A 585 7.44 7.07 21.02
N ALA A 586 8.18 8.11 20.63
CA ALA A 586 7.74 9.50 20.76
C ALA A 586 6.55 9.83 19.84
N GLU A 587 6.56 9.33 18.60
CA GLU A 587 5.48 9.56 17.63
C GLU A 587 4.15 8.97 18.11
N ILE A 588 4.15 7.77 18.70
CA ILE A 588 2.92 7.08 19.10
C ILE A 588 2.56 7.23 20.58
N ASP A 589 3.28 8.05 21.37
CA ASP A 589 3.10 8.11 22.84
C ASP A 589 1.64 8.36 23.27
N GLN A 590 0.95 9.31 22.64
CA GLN A 590 -0.46 9.57 22.95
C GLN A 590 -1.37 8.41 22.48
N SER A 591 -1.11 7.86 21.29
CA SER A 591 -1.93 6.82 20.67
C SER A 591 -1.81 5.48 21.38
N GLN A 592 -0.61 5.11 21.87
CA GLN A 592 -0.44 3.88 22.65
C GLN A 592 -1.21 3.94 23.97
N GLN A 593 -1.29 5.10 24.63
CA GLN A 593 -2.06 5.27 25.88
C GLN A 593 -3.56 5.02 25.63
N LEU A 594 -4.13 5.61 24.58
CA LEU A 594 -5.52 5.37 24.18
C LEU A 594 -5.75 3.91 23.74
N ASN A 595 -4.79 3.33 23.01
CA ASN A 595 -4.86 1.93 22.59
C ASN A 595 -4.94 0.99 23.80
N TYR A 596 -4.10 1.16 24.82
CA TYR A 596 -4.05 0.27 25.98
C TYR A 596 -5.20 0.48 26.98
N GLN A 597 -5.99 1.55 26.85
CA GLN A 597 -7.28 1.68 27.53
C GLN A 597 -8.33 0.71 26.95
N VAL A 598 -8.26 0.41 25.64
CA VAL A 598 -9.16 -0.53 24.96
C VAL A 598 -8.61 -1.95 24.99
N TRP A 599 -7.30 -2.12 24.81
CA TRP A 599 -6.62 -3.40 24.66
C TRP A 599 -5.53 -3.56 25.70
N PRO A 600 -5.80 -4.07 26.92
CA PRO A 600 -4.83 -4.02 28.03
C PRO A 600 -3.46 -4.64 27.71
N ILE A 601 -2.37 -3.92 28.01
CA ILE A 601 -0.97 -4.34 27.69
C ILE A 601 -0.54 -5.60 28.44
N ASN A 602 -1.05 -5.81 29.65
CA ASN A 602 -0.69 -6.90 30.56
C ASN A 602 -1.45 -8.21 30.27
N GLN A 603 -2.15 -8.30 29.14
CA GLN A 603 -2.85 -9.50 28.71
C GLN A 603 -2.14 -10.14 27.52
N ARG A 604 -1.79 -11.42 27.64
CA ARG A 604 -1.30 -12.22 26.52
C ARG A 604 -2.43 -12.45 25.52
N THR A 605 -2.24 -12.06 24.27
CA THR A 605 -3.25 -12.27 23.21
C THR A 605 -2.85 -13.38 22.25
N HIS A 606 -1.56 -13.69 22.13
CA HIS A 606 -1.02 -14.72 21.26
C HIS A 606 0.30 -15.30 21.82
N ASP A 607 1.38 -15.20 21.05
CA ASP A 607 2.68 -15.85 21.30
C ASP A 607 3.63 -15.00 22.16
N GLU A 608 3.19 -13.90 22.78
CA GLU A 608 4.10 -12.97 23.48
C GLU A 608 4.96 -13.70 24.51
N LEU A 609 6.28 -13.50 24.47
CA LEU A 609 7.18 -14.15 25.42
C LEU A 609 7.02 -13.51 26.81
N GLN A 610 7.05 -12.17 26.84
CA GLN A 610 6.93 -11.36 28.05
C GLN A 610 5.68 -10.47 28.02
N LEU A 611 5.17 -10.15 29.20
CA LEU A 611 4.12 -9.16 29.40
C LEU A 611 4.67 -8.02 30.24
N PHE A 612 4.16 -6.82 29.99
CA PHE A 612 4.64 -5.60 30.61
C PHE A 612 3.52 -4.94 31.40
N SER A 613 3.89 -4.21 32.44
CA SER A 613 2.96 -3.37 33.20
C SER A 613 2.84 -1.98 32.58
N THR A 614 3.89 -1.53 31.90
CA THR A 614 3.93 -0.24 31.21
C THR A 614 4.45 -0.39 29.78
N TYR A 615 4.14 0.59 28.93
CA TYR A 615 4.65 0.61 27.55
C TYR A 615 6.18 0.73 27.52
N GLN A 616 6.76 1.57 28.38
CA GLN A 616 8.20 1.79 28.43
C GLN A 616 8.99 0.52 28.74
N GLU A 617 8.51 -0.35 29.65
CA GLU A 617 9.13 -1.65 29.92
C GLU A 617 9.22 -2.53 28.66
N GLY A 618 8.20 -2.48 27.80
CA GLY A 618 8.20 -3.19 26.52
C GLY A 618 9.17 -2.62 25.50
N ILE A 619 9.40 -1.30 25.52
CA ILE A 619 10.39 -0.61 24.70
C ILE A 619 11.81 -0.92 25.17
N ASP A 620 12.06 -0.86 26.47
CA ASP A 620 13.36 -1.20 27.06
C ASP A 620 13.74 -2.65 26.72
N TYR A 621 12.80 -3.59 26.88
CA TYR A 621 13.00 -4.99 26.49
C TYR A 621 13.35 -5.16 25.00
N LEU A 622 12.71 -4.41 24.10
CA LEU A 622 13.02 -4.42 22.67
C LEU A 622 14.42 -3.87 22.40
N LYS A 623 14.80 -2.77 23.05
CA LYS A 623 16.12 -2.13 22.87
C LYS A 623 17.25 -3.00 23.40
N ASP A 624 17.07 -3.61 24.58
CA ASP A 624 18.02 -4.55 25.18
C ASP A 624 18.26 -5.74 24.23
N PHE A 625 17.19 -6.33 23.68
CA PHE A 625 17.32 -7.39 22.68
C PHE A 625 18.12 -6.95 21.45
N LEU A 626 17.82 -5.78 20.87
CA LEU A 626 18.51 -5.29 19.68
C LEU A 626 20.03 -5.14 19.92
N VAL A 627 20.45 -4.63 21.08
CA VAL A 627 21.86 -4.46 21.44
C VAL A 627 22.54 -5.80 21.71
N ASP A 628 21.94 -6.62 22.56
CA ASP A 628 22.54 -7.88 23.00
C ASP A 628 22.61 -8.88 21.84
N HIS A 629 21.55 -8.95 21.03
CA HIS A 629 21.52 -9.84 19.88
C HIS A 629 22.48 -9.37 18.77
N ALA A 630 22.62 -8.06 18.53
CA ALA A 630 23.64 -7.56 17.61
C ALA A 630 25.06 -7.91 18.08
N THR A 631 25.31 -7.87 19.40
CA THR A 631 26.58 -8.28 20.00
C THR A 631 26.85 -9.77 19.77
N TYR A 632 25.83 -10.61 20.00
CA TYR A 632 25.89 -12.04 19.71
C TYR A 632 26.18 -12.32 18.24
N LEU A 633 25.42 -11.73 17.31
CA LEU A 633 25.61 -11.93 15.86
C LEU A 633 27.00 -11.48 15.40
N SER A 634 27.51 -10.39 15.94
CA SER A 634 28.88 -9.92 15.67
C SER A 634 29.97 -10.87 16.18
N SER A 635 29.66 -11.73 17.15
CA SER A 635 30.57 -12.77 17.66
C SER A 635 30.50 -14.08 16.85
N VAL A 636 29.35 -14.34 16.21
CA VAL A 636 29.09 -15.58 15.45
C VAL A 636 29.45 -15.43 13.98
N PHE A 637 29.17 -14.28 13.38
CA PHE A 637 29.46 -14.05 11.97
C PHE A 637 30.96 -13.80 11.72
N PRO A 638 31.52 -14.28 10.60
CA PRO A 638 32.94 -14.11 10.30
C PRO A 638 33.34 -12.63 10.18
N ASN A 639 34.38 -12.23 10.93
CA ASN A 639 34.95 -10.89 10.84
C ASN A 639 35.70 -10.71 9.50
N PRO A 640 35.34 -9.70 8.68
CA PRO A 640 35.94 -9.46 7.36
C PRO A 640 37.42 -9.10 7.38
N ASP A 641 37.94 -8.54 8.48
CA ASP A 641 39.35 -8.16 8.61
C ASP A 641 40.30 -9.38 8.59
N ASN A 642 39.74 -10.59 8.73
CA ASN A 642 40.47 -11.85 8.70
C ASN A 642 40.20 -12.68 7.41
N LEU A 643 39.53 -12.12 6.39
CA LEU A 643 39.10 -12.85 5.19
C LEU A 643 39.85 -12.43 3.92
N GLU A 644 40.65 -13.34 3.36
CA GLU A 644 41.35 -13.19 2.07
C GLU A 644 40.67 -14.02 0.96
N PRO A 645 40.56 -13.51 -0.29
CA PRO A 645 40.89 -12.15 -0.72
C PRO A 645 39.86 -11.11 -0.21
N PRO A 646 40.17 -9.80 -0.26
CA PRO A 646 39.21 -8.74 0.04
C PRO A 646 37.94 -8.88 -0.83
N MET A 647 36.84 -8.24 -0.37
CA MET A 647 35.58 -8.15 -1.11
C MET A 647 35.84 -7.94 -2.60
N PRO A 648 35.23 -8.73 -3.50
CA PRO A 648 34.98 -8.23 -4.86
C PRO A 648 34.30 -6.87 -4.69
N PRO A 649 34.75 -5.81 -5.38
CA PRO A 649 34.02 -4.57 -5.34
C PRO A 649 32.57 -4.87 -5.73
N PRO A 650 31.57 -4.21 -5.10
CA PRO A 650 30.19 -4.31 -5.56
C PRO A 650 30.18 -4.17 -7.09
N THR A 651 29.46 -5.06 -7.77
CA THR A 651 29.44 -5.10 -9.25
C THR A 651 28.84 -3.85 -9.86
N ASN A 652 28.31 -2.93 -9.03
CA ASN A 652 27.98 -1.58 -9.44
C ASN A 652 28.26 -0.53 -8.34
N PRO A 653 29.15 0.47 -8.57
CA PRO A 653 29.57 1.42 -7.54
C PRO A 653 29.30 2.90 -7.88
N MET A 654 28.23 3.22 -8.62
CA MET A 654 27.83 4.62 -8.83
C MET A 654 26.55 4.95 -8.04
N ASP A 655 26.68 5.83 -7.03
CA ASP A 655 25.55 6.50 -6.36
C ASP A 655 24.87 7.45 -7.37
N ILE A 656 24.07 6.89 -8.26
CA ILE A 656 23.23 7.64 -9.19
C ILE A 656 21.87 7.81 -8.54
N ASP A 657 21.55 9.06 -8.23
CA ASP A 657 20.22 9.49 -7.84
C ASP A 657 19.34 9.65 -9.10
N GLU A 658 18.28 8.84 -9.21
CA GLU A 658 17.34 8.83 -10.33
C GLU A 658 16.55 10.15 -10.48
N ASP A 659 16.56 10.98 -9.44
CA ASP A 659 15.90 12.28 -9.44
C ASP A 659 16.76 13.38 -10.07
N TYR A 660 17.91 13.11 -10.70
CA TYR A 660 18.78 14.14 -11.27
C TYR A 660 19.27 13.82 -12.69
N TYR A 661 19.66 14.88 -13.40
CA TYR A 661 20.42 14.76 -14.64
C TYR A 661 21.93 14.79 -14.36
N TYR A 662 22.70 14.23 -15.29
CA TYR A 662 24.14 14.07 -15.15
C TYR A 662 24.90 14.53 -16.39
N TYR A 663 26.09 15.06 -16.17
CA TYR A 663 27.12 15.20 -17.18
C TYR A 663 28.05 13.99 -17.13
N ILE A 664 28.47 13.49 -18.29
CA ILE A 664 29.43 12.37 -18.38
C ILE A 664 30.66 12.87 -19.13
N TYR A 665 31.77 13.02 -18.42
CA TYR A 665 32.99 13.63 -18.92
C TYR A 665 34.02 12.60 -19.34
N ASN A 666 34.72 12.87 -20.44
CA ASN A 666 35.96 12.16 -20.72
C ASN A 666 37.11 12.72 -19.86
N VAL A 667 37.80 11.86 -19.13
CA VAL A 667 38.91 12.26 -18.24
C VAL A 667 40.07 12.91 -19.00
N GLY A 668 40.35 12.47 -20.22
CA GLY A 668 41.51 12.94 -20.98
C GLY A 668 41.43 14.38 -21.47
N VAL A 669 40.21 14.91 -21.65
CA VAL A 669 39.98 16.25 -22.23
C VAL A 669 39.03 17.11 -21.41
N ASP A 670 38.43 16.59 -20.34
CA ASP A 670 37.49 17.32 -19.47
C ASP A 670 36.24 17.85 -20.20
N HIS A 671 35.82 17.15 -21.25
CA HIS A 671 34.65 17.49 -22.05
C HIS A 671 33.49 16.52 -21.75
N PRO A 672 32.27 16.99 -21.45
CA PRO A 672 31.10 16.13 -21.40
C PRO A 672 30.80 15.52 -22.78
N ILE A 673 30.10 14.39 -22.77
CA ILE A 673 29.44 13.91 -23.98
C ILE A 673 28.27 14.84 -24.33
N ASP A 674 28.04 14.99 -25.62
CA ASP A 674 27.08 15.93 -26.21
C ASP A 674 26.49 15.32 -27.48
N ILE A 675 25.36 15.85 -27.91
CA ILE A 675 24.74 15.55 -29.21
C ILE A 675 25.42 16.44 -30.25
N CYS A 676 26.00 15.83 -31.29
CA CYS A 676 26.62 16.56 -32.37
C CYS A 676 25.58 17.36 -33.17
N ASP A 677 25.87 18.64 -33.43
CA ASP A 677 24.93 19.58 -34.05
C ASP A 677 24.27 19.04 -35.33
N GLY A 678 22.93 19.02 -35.32
CA GLY A 678 22.12 18.59 -36.47
C GLY A 678 22.17 17.08 -36.75
N THR A 679 22.60 16.26 -35.80
CA THR A 679 22.71 14.81 -35.94
C THR A 679 22.22 14.08 -34.68
N ASP A 680 22.08 12.76 -34.77
CA ASP A 680 21.85 11.88 -33.61
C ASP A 680 23.16 11.26 -33.07
N LEU A 681 24.31 11.73 -33.53
CA LEU A 681 25.62 11.16 -33.18
C LEU A 681 26.15 11.75 -31.87
N ILE A 682 26.82 10.92 -31.08
CA ILE A 682 27.42 11.34 -29.81
C ILE A 682 28.87 11.76 -30.03
N GLY A 683 29.21 12.94 -29.51
CA GLY A 683 30.56 13.47 -29.45
C GLY A 683 30.94 13.95 -28.06
N THR A 684 32.14 14.49 -27.92
CA THR A 684 32.56 15.26 -26.74
C THR A 684 32.64 16.74 -27.08
N TRP A 685 32.27 17.59 -26.13
CA TRP A 685 32.22 19.05 -26.32
C TRP A 685 32.64 19.75 -25.04
N SER A 686 33.26 20.94 -25.14
CA SER A 686 33.50 21.77 -23.97
C SER A 686 32.18 22.08 -23.24
N ARG A 687 32.21 22.09 -21.91
CA ARG A 687 31.02 22.43 -21.10
C ARG A 687 30.48 23.80 -21.51
N ASP A 688 29.20 23.88 -21.83
CA ASP A 688 28.56 25.09 -22.32
C ASP A 688 27.16 25.24 -21.72
N ASN A 689 26.86 26.41 -21.17
CA ASN A 689 25.58 26.72 -20.55
C ASN A 689 24.44 26.77 -21.58
N ASP A 690 24.73 27.04 -22.86
CA ASP A 690 23.72 27.05 -23.92
C ASP A 690 23.44 25.63 -24.45
N ARG A 691 24.29 24.65 -24.09
CA ARG A 691 24.21 23.24 -24.52
C ARG A 691 23.81 22.29 -23.40
N TYR A 692 23.35 22.83 -22.27
CA TYR A 692 23.04 22.01 -21.09
C TYR A 692 21.98 20.92 -21.36
N LEU A 693 21.02 21.15 -22.25
CA LEU A 693 20.01 20.14 -22.60
C LEU A 693 20.60 18.95 -23.39
N THR A 694 21.59 19.21 -24.24
CA THR A 694 22.23 18.19 -25.09
C THR A 694 23.40 17.49 -24.38
N GLN A 695 23.97 18.13 -23.35
CA GLN A 695 25.08 17.61 -22.53
C GLN A 695 24.63 16.85 -21.28
N GLN A 696 23.33 16.83 -20.98
CA GLN A 696 22.79 16.21 -19.77
C GLN A 696 22.01 14.93 -20.06
N TRP A 697 22.19 13.96 -19.17
CA TRP A 697 21.76 12.59 -19.35
C TRP A 697 21.00 12.11 -18.12
N ASP A 698 19.86 11.49 -18.37
CA ASP A 698 19.12 10.70 -17.39
C ASP A 698 19.72 9.28 -17.41
N ILE A 699 20.38 8.90 -16.31
CA ILE A 699 21.05 7.60 -16.18
C ILE A 699 20.12 6.68 -15.39
N ARG A 700 19.37 5.83 -16.10
CA ARG A 700 18.32 5.00 -15.51
C ARG A 700 18.85 3.60 -15.21
N PRO A 701 18.76 3.10 -13.97
CA PRO A 701 19.03 1.69 -13.70
C PRO A 701 17.96 0.84 -14.40
N VAL A 702 18.41 -0.19 -15.12
CA VAL A 702 17.53 -1.19 -15.78
C VAL A 702 17.65 -2.55 -15.08
N THR A 703 18.86 -2.87 -14.59
CA THR A 703 19.15 -4.03 -13.73
C THR A 703 20.21 -3.61 -12.70
N ALA A 704 20.60 -4.51 -11.80
CA ALA A 704 21.64 -4.24 -10.81
C ALA A 704 22.97 -3.74 -11.42
N ASP A 705 23.32 -4.17 -12.63
CA ASP A 705 24.61 -3.87 -13.27
C ASP A 705 24.52 -3.03 -14.56
N TYR A 706 23.31 -2.74 -15.06
CA TYR A 706 23.14 -2.06 -16.34
C TYR A 706 22.20 -0.87 -16.25
N TYR A 707 22.61 0.20 -16.94
CA TYR A 707 21.93 1.46 -17.05
C TYR A 707 21.54 1.76 -18.50
N ARG A 708 20.49 2.55 -18.66
CA ARG A 708 20.16 3.21 -19.92
C ARG A 708 20.44 4.70 -19.78
N LEU A 709 21.20 5.24 -20.73
CA LEU A 709 21.58 6.65 -20.76
C LEU A 709 20.66 7.36 -21.76
N VAL A 710 19.75 8.19 -21.25
CA VAL A 710 18.72 8.86 -22.03
C VAL A 710 19.01 10.36 -22.10
N SER A 711 18.98 10.93 -23.29
CA SER A 711 19.18 12.37 -23.48
C SER A 711 18.11 13.19 -22.77
N ARG A 712 18.52 14.24 -22.05
CA ARG A 712 17.60 15.21 -21.47
C ARG A 712 16.78 15.93 -22.55
N GLU A 713 17.41 16.35 -23.65
CA GLU A 713 16.78 17.08 -24.75
C GLU A 713 15.81 16.20 -25.55
N SER A 714 16.30 15.12 -26.16
CA SER A 714 15.56 14.36 -27.18
C SER A 714 14.77 13.18 -26.62
N LYS A 715 15.04 12.77 -25.37
CA LYS A 715 14.49 11.57 -24.72
C LYS A 715 14.85 10.25 -25.42
N LEU A 716 15.83 10.26 -26.32
CA LEU A 716 16.37 9.08 -26.99
C LEU A 716 17.52 8.45 -26.18
N ALA A 717 17.75 7.15 -26.35
CA ALA A 717 18.79 6.40 -25.65
C ALA A 717 20.08 6.31 -26.48
N ILE A 718 21.23 6.40 -25.80
CA ILE A 718 22.53 6.11 -26.41
C ILE A 718 22.60 4.62 -26.78
N THR A 719 22.92 4.34 -28.04
CA THR A 719 22.94 3.00 -28.63
C THR A 719 24.29 2.72 -29.29
N ASP A 720 24.81 1.50 -29.08
CA ASP A 720 26.01 1.02 -29.75
C ASP A 720 25.71 0.56 -31.19
N MET A 721 26.34 1.22 -32.17
CA MET A 721 26.16 0.96 -33.60
C MET A 721 27.21 0.03 -34.21
N ALA A 722 28.02 -0.66 -33.39
CA ALA A 722 29.04 -1.58 -33.89
C ALA A 722 28.46 -2.67 -34.80
N ALA A 723 29.09 -2.87 -35.95
CA ALA A 723 28.72 -3.91 -36.90
C ALA A 723 29.27 -5.26 -36.42
N TYR A 724 28.54 -6.33 -36.70
CA TYR A 724 28.99 -7.69 -36.41
C TYR A 724 29.52 -8.35 -37.67
N THR A 725 30.82 -8.63 -37.71
CA THR A 725 31.52 -9.18 -38.88
C THR A 725 32.51 -10.25 -38.43
N ASP A 726 32.59 -11.38 -39.14
CA ASP A 726 33.53 -12.48 -38.85
C ASP A 726 33.49 -13.00 -37.39
N GLY A 727 32.30 -13.01 -36.79
CA GLY A 727 32.08 -13.56 -35.45
C GLY A 727 32.41 -12.63 -34.29
N GLN A 728 32.72 -11.35 -34.54
CA GLN A 728 32.95 -10.34 -33.51
C GLN A 728 32.39 -8.96 -33.91
N TYR A 729 32.18 -8.10 -32.91
CA TYR A 729 31.81 -6.71 -33.15
C TYR A 729 33.03 -5.86 -33.52
N THR A 730 32.87 -5.00 -34.52
CA THR A 730 33.95 -4.11 -34.99
C THR A 730 34.07 -2.86 -34.12
N THR A 731 35.30 -2.44 -33.84
CA THR A 731 35.58 -1.17 -33.15
C THR A 731 35.50 0.01 -34.13
N GLY A 732 35.21 1.20 -33.61
CA GLY A 732 35.25 2.46 -34.35
C GLY A 732 33.90 3.02 -34.76
N ALA A 733 32.80 2.30 -34.48
CA ALA A 733 31.46 2.83 -34.69
C ALA A 733 31.17 3.98 -33.72
N GLN A 734 30.69 5.11 -34.22
CA GLN A 734 30.25 6.22 -33.38
C GLN A 734 28.91 5.87 -32.73
N LEU A 735 28.77 6.23 -31.46
CA LEU A 735 27.52 6.03 -30.72
C LEU A 735 26.43 6.95 -31.27
N GLN A 736 25.19 6.47 -31.23
CA GLN A 736 24.04 7.18 -31.80
C GLN A 736 22.83 7.14 -30.86
N LEU A 737 21.99 8.17 -30.92
CA LEU A 737 20.69 8.20 -30.27
C LEU A 737 19.64 7.43 -31.08
N MET A 738 18.88 6.57 -30.38
CA MET A 738 17.76 5.81 -30.94
C MET A 738 16.56 5.87 -30.00
N PRO A 739 15.32 5.63 -30.50
CA PRO A 739 14.16 5.45 -29.63
C PRO A 739 14.42 4.41 -28.55
N VAL A 740 13.94 4.67 -27.33
CA VAL A 740 14.08 3.74 -26.21
C VAL A 740 13.43 2.40 -26.56
N ASP A 741 14.20 1.32 -26.46
CA ASP A 741 13.73 -0.05 -26.62
C ASP A 741 14.13 -0.86 -25.39
N ASP A 742 13.13 -1.37 -24.66
CA ASP A 742 13.35 -2.14 -23.44
C ASP A 742 13.99 -3.52 -23.68
N ASN A 743 14.02 -3.99 -24.93
CA ASN A 743 14.59 -5.28 -25.30
C ASN A 743 15.96 -5.17 -25.99
N ASP A 744 16.41 -3.95 -26.33
CA ASP A 744 17.67 -3.77 -27.06
C ASP A 744 18.87 -3.67 -26.11
N ASN A 745 19.62 -4.76 -25.98
CA ASN A 745 20.85 -4.80 -25.20
C ASN A 745 21.94 -3.83 -25.71
N ARG A 746 21.83 -3.28 -26.93
CA ARG A 746 22.74 -2.23 -27.43
C ARG A 746 22.52 -0.89 -26.74
N GLN A 747 21.41 -0.71 -26.02
CA GLN A 747 21.10 0.48 -25.22
C GLN A 747 21.46 0.33 -23.74
N LEU A 748 22.04 -0.81 -23.34
CA LEU A 748 22.36 -1.13 -21.95
C LEU A 748 23.85 -1.04 -21.69
N TRP A 749 24.21 -0.25 -20.67
CA TRP A 749 25.57 0.17 -20.39
C TRP A 749 25.94 -0.13 -18.93
N ARG A 750 27.11 -0.70 -18.71
CA ARG A 750 27.66 -0.97 -17.38
C ARG A 750 28.84 -0.05 -17.10
N PHE A 751 28.89 0.53 -15.91
CA PHE A 751 30.02 1.33 -15.44
C PHE A 751 30.99 0.44 -14.65
N VAL A 752 32.14 0.15 -15.25
CA VAL A 752 33.17 -0.71 -14.67
C VAL A 752 34.30 0.15 -14.13
N LYS A 753 34.76 -0.12 -12.90
CA LYS A 753 35.83 0.66 -12.27
C LYS A 753 37.13 0.53 -13.06
N ALA A 754 37.72 1.68 -13.40
CA ALA A 754 38.90 1.82 -14.25
C ALA A 754 39.87 2.82 -13.62
N GLY A 755 40.61 2.40 -12.59
CA GLY A 755 41.37 3.32 -11.72
C GLY A 755 40.43 4.13 -10.83
N ASP A 756 40.61 5.45 -10.73
CA ASP A 756 39.71 6.34 -9.99
C ASP A 756 38.40 6.63 -10.75
N TYR A 757 38.33 6.27 -12.03
CA TYR A 757 37.27 6.62 -12.97
C TYR A 757 36.50 5.38 -13.47
N TRP A 758 35.67 5.57 -14.51
CA TRP A 758 34.81 4.54 -15.08
C TRP A 758 35.20 4.20 -16.53
N ALA A 759 35.16 2.93 -16.87
CA ALA A 759 34.96 2.47 -18.23
C ALA A 759 33.46 2.20 -18.44
N ILE A 760 32.92 2.57 -19.59
CA ILE A 760 31.49 2.39 -19.90
C ILE A 760 31.39 1.32 -20.98
N GLU A 761 30.79 0.19 -20.63
CA GLU A 761 30.77 -1.03 -21.45
C GLU A 761 29.36 -1.37 -21.93
N ASN A 762 29.22 -1.76 -23.19
CA ASN A 762 27.93 -2.16 -23.76
C ASN A 762 27.60 -3.63 -23.45
N LYS A 763 26.34 -3.92 -23.13
CA LYS A 763 25.87 -5.29 -22.86
C LYS A 763 25.90 -6.19 -24.10
N ALA A 764 25.44 -5.69 -25.26
CA ALA A 764 25.33 -6.51 -26.47
C ALA A 764 26.68 -6.73 -27.16
N THR A 765 27.49 -5.69 -27.28
CA THR A 765 28.72 -5.73 -28.08
C THR A 765 29.96 -6.09 -27.26
N SER A 766 29.89 -5.99 -25.93
CA SER A 766 31.03 -6.07 -25.03
C SER A 766 32.13 -5.03 -25.30
N LEU A 767 31.87 -4.01 -26.13
CA LEU A 767 32.79 -2.91 -26.41
C LEU A 767 32.68 -1.80 -25.37
N ALA A 768 33.73 -0.99 -25.23
CA ALA A 768 33.81 0.12 -24.28
C ALA A 768 33.87 1.48 -25.00
N TRP A 769 33.40 2.54 -24.33
CA TRP A 769 33.46 3.89 -24.88
C TRP A 769 34.89 4.43 -25.00
N ASN A 770 35.18 5.08 -26.12
CA ASN A 770 36.41 5.81 -26.35
C ASN A 770 36.14 7.21 -26.92
N ASN A 771 36.78 8.22 -26.36
CA ASN A 771 36.92 9.52 -27.02
C ASN A 771 37.93 9.38 -28.16
N SER A 772 37.45 9.34 -29.41
CA SER A 772 38.23 8.95 -30.59
C SER A 772 39.54 9.75 -30.70
N HIS A 773 40.69 9.06 -30.68
CA HIS A 773 42.03 9.66 -30.72
C HIS A 773 42.35 10.67 -29.58
N GLY A 774 41.47 10.81 -28.58
CA GLY A 774 41.65 11.74 -27.46
C GLY A 774 41.67 13.22 -27.85
N ALA A 775 41.03 13.60 -28.96
CA ALA A 775 40.98 14.99 -29.38
C ALA A 775 40.03 15.81 -28.49
N SER A 776 40.40 17.07 -28.22
CA SER A 776 39.59 18.06 -27.49
C SER A 776 38.78 18.96 -28.42
N THR A 777 38.69 18.63 -29.71
CA THR A 777 37.86 19.38 -30.66
C THR A 777 36.39 19.11 -30.36
N ASN A 778 35.59 20.17 -30.24
CA ASN A 778 34.15 20.07 -30.06
C ASN A 778 33.50 19.22 -31.17
N GLY A 779 32.68 18.25 -30.76
CA GLY A 779 32.07 17.26 -31.65
C GLY A 779 32.96 16.05 -31.95
N ASN A 780 34.09 15.86 -31.24
CA ASN A 780 34.93 14.68 -31.44
C ASN A 780 34.19 13.40 -31.05
N ALA A 781 34.21 12.40 -31.93
CA ALA A 781 33.35 11.22 -31.83
C ALA A 781 33.59 10.40 -30.55
N VAL A 782 32.51 10.01 -29.89
CA VAL A 782 32.53 8.92 -28.90
C VAL A 782 32.22 7.62 -29.65
N ILE A 783 33.17 6.69 -29.62
CA ILE A 783 33.13 5.46 -30.42
C ILE A 783 33.13 4.21 -29.55
N SER A 784 32.53 3.14 -30.04
CA SER A 784 32.65 1.79 -29.50
C SER A 784 34.03 1.24 -29.79
N TRP A 785 34.75 0.82 -28.75
CA TRP A 785 36.17 0.45 -28.85
C TRP A 785 36.50 -0.81 -28.03
N ALA A 786 37.70 -1.33 -28.22
CA ALA A 786 38.15 -2.55 -27.55
C ALA A 786 38.02 -2.45 -26.03
N ASN A 787 37.31 -3.41 -25.43
CA ASN A 787 37.21 -3.59 -23.99
C ASN A 787 38.36 -4.49 -23.50
N ASN A 788 39.39 -3.89 -22.91
CA ASN A 788 40.57 -4.60 -22.41
C ASN A 788 41.26 -3.78 -21.30
N ALA A 789 42.42 -4.26 -20.83
CA ALA A 789 43.17 -3.64 -19.73
C ALA A 789 43.54 -2.16 -19.96
N ASP A 790 43.56 -1.67 -21.20
CA ASP A 790 43.79 -0.25 -21.49
C ASP A 790 42.69 0.66 -20.91
N ASN A 791 41.49 0.13 -20.65
CA ASN A 791 40.38 0.90 -20.06
C ASN A 791 40.78 1.54 -18.73
N ALA A 792 41.64 0.88 -17.95
CA ALA A 792 42.14 1.38 -16.66
C ALA A 792 43.34 2.35 -16.77
N THR A 793 43.94 2.51 -17.96
CA THR A 793 45.20 3.26 -18.12
C THR A 793 45.14 4.37 -19.16
N LYS A 794 44.19 4.32 -20.10
CA LYS A 794 44.03 5.34 -21.15
C LYS A 794 42.94 6.31 -20.75
N LEU A 795 43.32 7.58 -20.55
CA LEU A 795 42.37 8.66 -20.22
C LEU A 795 41.27 8.83 -21.29
N THR A 796 41.53 8.44 -22.53
CA THR A 796 40.55 8.44 -23.63
C THR A 796 39.43 7.39 -23.47
N ARG A 797 39.59 6.44 -22.54
CA ARG A 797 38.61 5.38 -22.21
C ARG A 797 38.07 5.50 -20.79
N GLN A 798 38.51 6.52 -20.05
CA GLN A 798 38.07 6.78 -18.70
C GLN A 798 37.09 7.94 -18.67
N TRP A 799 36.04 7.76 -17.88
CA TRP A 799 34.91 8.65 -17.80
C TRP A 799 34.58 8.93 -16.34
N TYR A 800 34.10 10.13 -16.05
CA TYR A 800 33.53 10.45 -14.74
C TYR A 800 32.18 11.13 -14.92
N VAL A 801 31.37 11.06 -13.88
CA VAL A 801 30.00 11.57 -13.89
C VAL A 801 29.90 12.71 -12.89
N GLU A 802 29.25 13.80 -13.28
CA GLU A 802 28.99 14.96 -12.44
C GLU A 802 27.49 15.23 -12.39
N LEU A 803 26.96 15.47 -11.20
CA LEU A 803 25.56 15.83 -10.98
C LEU A 803 25.23 17.20 -11.61
N ALA A 804 24.12 17.31 -12.33
CA ALA A 804 23.56 18.59 -12.76
C ALA A 804 22.67 19.21 -11.66
N ASP A 805 22.64 20.55 -11.56
CA ASP A 805 21.93 21.31 -10.51
C ASP A 805 20.38 21.17 -10.52
N GLU A 806 19.80 20.35 -11.39
CA GLU A 806 18.35 20.26 -11.61
C GLU A 806 17.82 18.84 -11.44
N SER A 807 16.70 18.72 -10.72
CA SER A 807 16.02 17.45 -10.49
C SER A 807 15.03 17.10 -11.61
N VAL A 808 14.86 15.81 -11.88
CA VAL A 808 13.89 15.20 -12.79
C VAL A 808 12.46 15.34 -12.24
N SER A 809 12.32 15.57 -10.93
CA SER A 809 11.05 15.78 -10.21
C SER A 809 11.11 17.05 -9.33
N ALA A 810 10.07 17.89 -9.34
CA ALA A 810 10.02 19.10 -8.50
C ALA A 810 9.84 18.71 -7.01
N VAL A 811 10.84 18.97 -6.16
CA VAL A 811 10.83 18.63 -4.73
C VAL A 811 10.58 19.85 -3.85
N MET A 812 9.62 19.76 -2.94
CA MET A 812 9.47 20.63 -1.76
C MET A 812 10.26 20.07 -0.57
N ALA A 813 10.87 20.97 0.20
CA ALA A 813 11.77 20.67 1.32
C ALA A 813 11.10 19.98 2.52
N MET A 814 11.86 19.11 3.21
CA MET A 814 11.56 18.59 4.54
C MET A 814 12.32 19.39 5.61
N HIS A 815 11.63 19.78 6.69
CA HIS A 815 12.21 20.33 7.91
C HIS A 815 12.22 19.26 9.02
N SER A 816 13.27 19.22 9.85
CA SER A 816 13.32 18.47 11.12
C SER A 816 13.74 19.39 12.28
N ASN A 817 13.12 19.17 13.45
CA ASN A 817 13.21 19.98 14.67
C ASN A 817 14.37 19.57 15.60
N GLU A 818 15.10 20.55 16.16
CA GLU A 818 15.13 20.90 17.61
C GLU A 818 16.27 21.88 17.96
N ASP A 819 15.90 22.82 18.84
CA ASP A 819 16.59 23.80 19.70
C ASP A 819 17.53 24.92 19.19
N ILE A 820 17.09 26.13 19.55
CA ILE A 820 17.54 27.49 19.23
C ILE A 820 17.13 27.94 17.83
N ASP A 821 16.09 28.77 17.77
CA ASP A 821 15.62 29.38 16.54
C ASP A 821 16.64 30.47 16.13
N TYR A 822 17.43 30.23 15.09
CA TYR A 822 18.41 31.17 14.57
C TYR A 822 18.34 31.24 13.05
N ARG A 823 18.69 32.40 12.49
CA ARG A 823 18.70 32.65 11.05
C ARG A 823 20.12 32.87 10.56
N ILE A 824 20.45 32.21 9.46
CA ILE A 824 21.68 32.49 8.70
C ILE A 824 21.29 33.46 7.59
N THR A 825 21.85 34.67 7.62
CA THR A 825 21.57 35.70 6.62
C THR A 825 22.83 36.07 5.87
N LEU A 826 22.78 36.02 4.54
CA LEU A 826 23.78 36.62 3.67
C LEU A 826 23.36 38.07 3.38
N ASP A 827 24.18 39.05 3.75
CA ASP A 827 23.99 40.43 3.31
C ASP A 827 24.39 40.53 1.83
N PRO A 828 23.47 40.84 0.91
CA PRO A 828 23.75 40.84 -0.52
C PRO A 828 24.65 42.01 -0.95
N HIS A 829 24.82 43.05 -0.13
CA HIS A 829 25.67 44.20 -0.45
C HIS A 829 27.09 44.02 0.07
N THR A 830 27.24 43.49 1.29
CA THR A 830 28.55 43.29 1.92
C THR A 830 29.10 41.87 1.71
N ARG A 831 28.26 40.92 1.25
CA ARG A 831 28.55 39.48 1.14
C ARG A 831 29.04 38.86 2.45
N GLN A 832 28.56 39.40 3.57
CA GLN A 832 28.83 38.88 4.91
C GLN A 832 27.74 37.90 5.34
N ILE A 833 28.14 36.78 5.93
CA ILE A 833 27.24 35.75 6.43
C ILE A 833 27.11 35.93 7.95
N HIS A 834 25.89 36.17 8.43
CA HIS A 834 25.58 36.40 9.85
C HIS A 834 24.71 35.29 10.44
N PHE A 835 24.91 34.97 11.71
CA PHE A 835 23.97 34.21 12.54
C PHE A 835 23.21 35.16 13.47
N ARG A 836 21.88 35.22 13.31
CA ARG A 836 21.01 36.14 14.05
C ARG A 836 19.92 35.40 14.80
N LEU A 837 19.52 35.92 15.96
CA LEU A 837 18.28 35.54 16.62
C LEU A 837 17.07 36.08 15.83
N PRO A 838 15.85 35.56 16.05
CA PRO A 838 14.64 36.00 15.37
C PRO A 838 14.30 37.48 15.61
N ASP A 839 14.79 38.06 16.71
CA ASP A 839 14.66 39.47 17.08
C ASP A 839 15.72 40.39 16.43
N GLY A 840 16.63 39.84 15.62
CA GLY A 840 17.66 40.59 14.89
C GLY A 840 18.95 40.83 15.67
N GLN A 841 19.09 40.33 16.90
CA GLN A 841 20.34 40.43 17.66
C GLN A 841 21.34 39.34 17.27
N ASN A 842 22.64 39.61 17.47
CA ASN A 842 23.68 38.60 17.29
C ASN A 842 23.63 37.61 18.47
N LEU A 843 23.77 36.31 18.18
CA LEU A 843 23.83 35.25 19.19
C LEU A 843 25.06 35.42 20.10
N MET A 844 24.83 35.55 21.41
CA MET A 844 25.89 35.59 22.42
C MET A 844 26.14 34.19 22.97
N PHE A 845 27.09 33.45 22.39
CA PHE A 845 27.56 32.18 22.94
C PHE A 845 29.01 32.28 23.46
N ASN A 846 29.29 31.46 24.48
CA ASN A 846 30.58 31.18 25.07
C ASN A 846 31.41 30.24 24.18
N ALA A 847 32.69 30.05 24.51
CA ALA A 847 33.81 29.54 23.69
C ALA A 847 33.71 28.14 23.01
N GLN A 848 32.51 27.54 22.86
CA GLN A 848 32.29 26.24 22.20
C GLN A 848 31.50 26.33 20.87
N CYS A 849 31.34 27.53 20.31
CA CYS A 849 30.63 27.73 19.04
C CYS A 849 31.59 28.07 17.89
N SER A 850 31.59 27.26 16.84
CA SER A 850 32.47 27.45 15.67
C SER A 850 31.69 27.49 14.36
N MET A 851 32.25 28.16 13.36
CA MET A 851 31.70 28.24 12.01
C MET A 851 32.83 28.17 10.99
N SER A 852 32.59 27.53 9.85
CA SER A 852 33.58 27.36 8.79
C SER A 852 32.89 27.26 7.43
N LEU A 853 33.47 27.89 6.42
CA LEU A 853 32.98 27.89 5.04
C LEU A 853 33.93 27.06 4.18
N TYR A 854 33.37 26.18 3.35
CA TYR A 854 34.12 25.28 2.47
C TYR A 854 33.66 25.44 1.02
N ASN A 855 34.54 25.14 0.07
CA ASN A 855 34.11 24.87 -1.31
C ASN A 855 33.51 23.46 -1.43
N LEU A 856 32.90 23.14 -2.58
CA LEU A 856 32.27 21.84 -2.82
C LEU A 856 33.24 20.65 -2.82
N SER A 857 34.53 20.91 -3.01
CA SER A 857 35.60 19.91 -2.89
C SER A 857 36.03 19.66 -1.43
N GLY A 858 35.39 20.31 -0.45
CA GLY A 858 35.68 20.15 0.98
C GLY A 858 36.87 20.96 1.50
N HIS A 859 37.43 21.89 0.70
CA HIS A 859 38.51 22.77 1.14
C HIS A 859 37.95 23.97 1.94
N MET A 860 38.45 24.17 3.16
CA MET A 860 38.02 25.25 4.04
C MET A 860 38.56 26.61 3.57
N LEU A 861 37.66 27.54 3.31
CA LEU A 861 37.94 28.89 2.78
C LEU A 861 37.97 29.96 3.88
N ALA A 862 37.15 29.81 4.92
CA ALA A 862 37.09 30.74 6.05
C ALA A 862 36.62 30.02 7.32
N SER A 863 37.00 30.53 8.49
CA SER A 863 36.52 30.02 9.79
C SER A 863 36.41 31.14 10.83
N GLY A 864 35.51 30.99 11.80
CA GLY A 864 35.24 31.98 12.83
C GLY A 864 34.34 31.45 13.95
N CYS A 865 33.95 32.33 14.87
CA CYS A 865 32.91 32.05 15.87
C CYS A 865 31.55 32.51 15.36
N ILE A 866 30.48 31.86 15.81
CA ILE A 866 29.08 32.14 15.39
C ILE A 866 28.65 33.59 15.72
N ASN A 867 29.27 34.24 16.69
CA ASN A 867 29.00 35.64 17.05
C ASN A 867 29.70 36.67 16.15
N GLN A 868 30.49 36.24 15.16
CA GLN A 868 31.14 37.09 14.17
C GLN A 868 30.73 36.68 12.75
N PRO A 869 30.50 37.63 11.84
CA PRO A 869 30.18 37.30 10.46
C PRO A 869 31.38 36.70 9.72
N ILE A 870 31.12 35.77 8.80
CA ILE A 870 32.13 35.37 7.80
C ILE A 870 32.07 36.35 6.64
N ASP A 871 33.19 37.00 6.37
CA ASP A 871 33.38 37.83 5.18
C ASP A 871 33.62 36.94 3.96
N ALA A 872 32.66 36.93 3.05
CA ALA A 872 32.71 36.17 1.81
C ALA A 872 32.81 37.08 0.57
N SER A 873 33.11 38.37 0.76
CA SER A 873 33.16 39.37 -0.31
C SER A 873 34.20 39.07 -1.38
N VAL A 874 35.31 38.43 -1.00
CA VAL A 874 36.42 38.05 -1.89
C VAL A 874 36.20 36.72 -2.61
N LEU A 875 35.14 35.97 -2.29
CA LEU A 875 34.87 34.67 -2.89
C LEU A 875 34.10 34.83 -4.22
N PRO A 876 34.45 34.06 -5.27
CA PRO A 876 33.70 34.10 -6.52
C PRO A 876 32.24 33.65 -6.30
N SER A 877 31.32 34.09 -7.16
CA SER A 877 29.95 33.57 -7.12
C SER A 877 29.94 32.07 -7.36
N GLY A 878 29.23 31.34 -6.50
CA GLY A 878 29.30 29.88 -6.46
C GLY A 878 28.57 29.32 -5.25
N VAL A 879 28.46 28.00 -5.20
CA VAL A 879 27.86 27.28 -4.07
C VAL A 879 28.96 26.86 -3.10
N TYR A 880 28.77 27.19 -1.83
CA TYR A 880 29.70 26.90 -0.75
C TYR A 880 29.00 26.15 0.36
N ILE A 881 29.75 25.35 1.12
CA ILE A 881 29.23 24.63 2.28
C ILE A 881 29.57 25.43 3.52
N LEU A 882 28.56 25.98 4.18
CA LEU A 882 28.71 26.61 5.48
C LEU A 882 28.43 25.58 6.56
N ARG A 883 29.41 25.28 7.40
CA ARG A 883 29.31 24.38 8.56
C ARG A 883 29.42 25.18 9.84
N TRP A 884 28.64 24.82 10.86
CA TRP A 884 28.77 25.41 12.19
C TRP A 884 28.53 24.36 13.27
N THR A 885 29.03 24.62 14.47
CA THR A 885 28.85 23.77 15.65
C THR A 885 28.34 24.61 16.81
N ILE A 886 27.22 24.22 17.39
CA ILE A 886 26.64 24.81 18.62
C ILE A 886 26.54 23.69 19.64
N ASN A 887 27.08 23.89 20.84
CA ASN A 887 27.02 22.92 21.95
C ASN A 887 27.47 21.49 21.55
N GLY A 888 28.47 21.36 20.67
CA GLY A 888 29.00 20.07 20.22
C GLY A 888 28.26 19.43 19.04
N HIS A 889 27.14 20.00 18.57
CA HIS A 889 26.39 19.51 17.41
C HIS A 889 26.77 20.28 16.15
N SER A 890 27.39 19.59 15.17
CA SER A 890 27.70 20.15 13.86
C SER A 890 26.51 20.11 12.92
N ARG A 891 26.26 21.21 12.21
CA ARG A 891 25.28 21.33 11.11
C ARG A 891 25.94 21.96 9.89
N SER A 892 25.37 21.77 8.71
CA SER A 892 25.86 22.40 7.49
C SER A 892 24.74 22.71 6.50
N ILE A 893 24.89 23.79 5.73
CA ILE A 893 24.02 24.15 4.62
C ILE A 893 24.83 24.55 3.38
N LYS A 894 24.24 24.41 2.20
CA LYS A 894 24.78 25.01 0.98
C LYS A 894 24.28 26.46 0.88
N ILE A 895 25.19 27.41 0.71
CA ILE A 895 24.88 28.82 0.47
C ILE A 895 25.38 29.24 -0.91
N LYS A 896 24.61 30.08 -1.60
CA LYS A 896 25.00 30.67 -2.88
C LYS A 896 25.43 32.12 -2.62
N LEU A 897 26.68 32.44 -2.97
CA LEU A 897 27.27 33.78 -2.80
C LEU A 897 27.14 34.67 -4.01
#